data_AF-A0A6J3RBJ3-F1
#
_entry.id   AF-A0A6J3RBJ3-F1
#
_cell.length_a   1.000
_cell.length_b   1.000
_cell.length_c   1.000
_cell.angle_alpha   90.00
_cell.angle_beta   90.00
_cell.angle_gamma   90.00
#
_symmetry.space_group_name_H-M   'P 1'
#
loop_
_entity.id
_entity.type
_entity.pdbx_description
1 polymer ?
#
loop_
_entity_poly.entity_id
_entity_poly.type
_entity_poly.pdbx_seq_one_letter_code
_entity_poly.pdbx_strand_id
1 'polypeptide(L)'
;MVELFYGRFLAVGVLEGKKFENTEMFGQYPLQVNGFKDLHECLEAAMIEGEIESLHSENSGKSGQEHWFTELPPVLTFELSRFEFNQALGRPEKIHNKLEFPQVLYLDRYMHRNREITRIKREEIKRLKDYLTVLQQRLERYLSYGSGPKRFPLVDVLQYALEFASSKPVCTSPVDDIDASSPSSGSVPSQTLPSTTDQQGAPSSELPSTSPASIVAISSRSVIHKPFTQSRIPPDLPMHPAPRHITEEELSVLESCLHRWRTEIENDTRDLQESISRIHRTIELMYSDKSMIQVPYRLHAVLVHEGQANAGHYWAYIFDHRENRWMKYNDIAVTKSSWEELVRDSFGGYRNASAYCLMYINDKPQFLIQEEFNKETGQALVGIETLPPDLRDFVEEDNQRFEKELEEWDAQLAQKALQEKLVASQKLRESESSVTTAQAGEPEYLEQPSRSDFSKHLKEETIRIITKASHEHEDKSPETVLQSAIKLEYSRLVKLAQEDTPPETDYRLHHVVVYFIQNQAPKKIIEKTLLEQFGDRNLSFDERCHNIMKVAQAKIEMIKPEEVNLEEYEEWHQDYRKFRETTMYLIIGLENFQRESYIDSLLFLICAYQNNKELLSKGPYRGHDEELISHYRRECLLKLNEQAAELFESGEDREVNNGLIIMNEFIVPFLPLLLVDEMEEKDILAVEDMRNRWCSYLGQEMESNLQEKLTDFLPKLLDCSTEIKGFHEPPKLPPYSTHELCERFARIMLSLSRTPADGR
;
A
#
# COMPACT_ATOMS: atom_id res chain seq x y z
N MET A 1 24.46 -23.24 29.46
CA MET A 1 23.96 -21.87 29.16
C MET A 1 25.02 -21.04 28.44
N VAL A 2 26.28 -20.99 28.91
CA VAL A 2 27.37 -20.24 28.23
C VAL A 2 27.63 -20.74 26.80
N GLU A 3 27.62 -22.06 26.59
CA GLU A 3 27.88 -22.68 25.27
C GLU A 3 26.86 -22.33 24.18
N LEU A 4 25.65 -21.86 24.53
CA LEU A 4 24.62 -21.54 23.55
C LEU A 4 24.78 -20.13 22.98
N PHE A 5 25.24 -19.17 23.79
CA PHE A 5 25.17 -17.73 23.48
C PHE A 5 26.53 -17.05 23.39
N TYR A 6 27.61 -17.69 23.84
CA TYR A 6 28.94 -17.10 23.85
C TYR A 6 29.87 -17.75 22.83
N GLY A 7 30.64 -16.93 22.13
CA GLY A 7 31.70 -17.33 21.22
C GLY A 7 33.02 -16.64 21.55
N ARG A 8 33.99 -16.78 20.62
CA ARG A 8 35.31 -16.14 20.72
C ARG A 8 35.71 -15.48 19.41
N PHE A 9 36.29 -14.29 19.49
CA PHE A 9 36.91 -13.61 18.35
C PHE A 9 38.37 -13.27 18.65
N LEU A 10 39.14 -13.07 17.59
CA LEU A 10 40.54 -12.70 17.60
C LEU A 10 40.65 -11.23 17.20
N ALA A 11 41.16 -10.41 18.10
CA ALA A 11 41.54 -9.03 17.84
C ALA A 11 43.01 -8.99 17.38
N VAL A 12 43.24 -8.57 16.14
CA VAL A 12 44.58 -8.41 15.55
C VAL A 12 44.78 -6.95 15.20
N GLY A 13 45.90 -6.36 15.62
CA GLY A 13 46.12 -4.96 15.30
C GLY A 13 47.54 -4.48 15.53
N VAL A 14 47.74 -3.19 15.28
CA VAL A 14 48.95 -2.45 15.57
C VAL A 14 48.58 -1.31 16.51
N LEU A 15 49.16 -1.26 17.70
CA LEU A 15 49.09 -0.11 18.60
C LEU A 15 50.50 0.44 18.77
N GLU A 16 50.70 1.73 18.47
CA GLU A 16 51.99 2.43 18.59
C GLU A 16 53.15 1.67 17.89
N GLY A 17 52.89 1.06 16.73
CA GLY A 17 53.86 0.29 15.96
C GLY A 17 54.13 -1.13 16.45
N LYS A 18 53.54 -1.56 17.58
CA LYS A 18 53.61 -2.94 18.08
C LYS A 18 52.39 -3.74 17.63
N LYS A 19 52.64 -4.92 17.06
CA LYS A 19 51.59 -5.88 16.71
C LYS A 19 51.07 -6.55 17.98
N PHE A 20 49.77 -6.74 18.08
CA PHE A 20 49.14 -7.53 19.13
C PHE A 20 48.09 -8.48 18.54
N GLU A 21 47.81 -9.54 19.27
CA GLU A 21 46.83 -10.57 18.92
C GLU A 21 46.22 -11.10 20.23
N ASN A 22 44.94 -10.77 20.46
CA ASN A 22 44.22 -11.13 21.67
C ASN A 22 42.95 -11.92 21.31
N THR A 23 42.67 -13.01 22.02
CA THR A 23 41.41 -13.73 21.89
C THR A 23 40.46 -13.30 23.01
N GLU A 24 39.27 -12.87 22.63
CA GLU A 24 38.25 -12.37 23.56
C GLU A 24 36.96 -13.17 23.43
N MET A 25 36.24 -13.30 24.55
CA MET A 25 34.92 -13.92 24.59
C MET A 25 33.88 -12.85 24.31
N PHE A 26 32.87 -13.18 23.50
CA PHE A 26 31.74 -12.30 23.24
C PHE A 26 30.42 -13.05 23.43
N GLY A 27 29.41 -12.35 23.93
CA GLY A 27 28.03 -12.81 23.97
C GLY A 27 27.24 -12.16 22.85
N GLN A 28 26.48 -11.12 23.20
CA GLN A 28 25.86 -10.24 22.22
C GLN A 28 26.92 -9.36 21.55
N TYR A 29 26.90 -9.29 20.22
CA TYR A 29 27.84 -8.47 19.46
C TYR A 29 27.20 -7.10 19.13
N PRO A 30 27.71 -5.99 19.69
CA PRO A 30 27.10 -4.68 19.50
C PRO A 30 27.46 -4.07 18.14
N LEU A 31 26.47 -3.45 17.49
CA LEU A 31 26.59 -2.86 16.17
C LEU A 31 25.99 -1.45 16.15
N GLN A 32 26.72 -0.49 15.59
CA GLN A 32 26.24 0.88 15.38
C GLN A 32 25.55 0.98 14.03
N VAL A 33 24.30 1.45 14.00
CA VAL A 33 23.47 1.42 12.79
C VAL A 33 23.71 2.61 11.84
N ASN A 34 24.20 3.72 12.36
CA ASN A 34 24.25 4.96 11.58
C ASN A 34 25.16 4.86 10.34
N GLY A 35 24.68 5.39 9.22
CA GLY A 35 25.43 5.43 7.96
C GLY A 35 25.48 4.13 7.17
N PHE A 36 24.87 3.04 7.64
CA PHE A 36 24.92 1.73 6.98
C PHE A 36 23.59 1.31 6.37
N LYS A 37 23.64 0.70 5.18
CA LYS A 37 22.44 0.25 4.47
C LYS A 37 22.00 -1.15 4.91
N ASP A 38 22.96 -2.03 5.16
CA ASP A 38 22.69 -3.44 5.47
C ASP A 38 23.56 -3.97 6.62
N LEU A 39 23.15 -5.11 7.18
CA LEU A 39 23.82 -5.77 8.30
C LEU A 39 25.26 -6.17 7.97
N HIS A 40 25.57 -6.50 6.71
CA HIS A 40 26.93 -6.86 6.34
C HIS A 40 27.87 -5.66 6.39
N GLU A 41 27.41 -4.50 5.93
CA GLU A 41 28.15 -3.24 6.00
C GLU A 41 28.38 -2.80 7.46
N CYS A 42 27.34 -2.91 8.28
CA CYS A 42 27.39 -2.60 9.71
C CYS A 42 28.38 -3.51 10.47
N LEU A 43 28.34 -4.81 10.22
CA LEU A 43 29.22 -5.80 10.83
C LEU A 43 30.67 -5.67 10.34
N GLU A 44 30.86 -5.34 9.05
CA GLU A 44 32.19 -5.06 8.49
C GLU A 44 32.85 -3.85 9.17
N ALA A 45 32.11 -2.76 9.35
CA ALA A 45 32.60 -1.57 10.04
C ALA A 45 32.88 -1.84 11.53
N ALA A 46 32.01 -2.59 12.21
CA ALA A 46 32.21 -2.97 13.62
C ALA A 46 33.36 -3.95 13.86
N MET A 47 33.90 -4.57 12.81
CA MET A 47 35.07 -5.44 12.90
C MET A 47 36.38 -4.76 12.51
N ILE A 48 36.34 -3.50 12.06
CA ILE A 48 37.51 -2.74 11.64
C ILE A 48 37.52 -1.44 12.44
N GLU A 49 38.32 -1.42 13.50
CA GLU A 49 38.49 -0.25 14.36
C GLU A 49 39.78 0.50 13.97
N GLY A 50 39.62 1.65 13.29
CA GLY A 50 40.72 2.50 12.82
C GLY A 50 41.15 2.28 11.35
N GLU A 51 42.17 3.02 10.89
CA GLU A 51 42.71 2.89 9.52
C GLU A 51 43.74 1.76 9.43
N ILE A 52 43.49 0.73 8.62
CA ILE A 52 44.53 -0.21 8.18
C ILE A 52 44.65 -0.12 6.66
N GLU A 53 45.59 0.68 6.17
CA GLU A 53 46.01 0.66 4.76
C GLU A 53 47.38 -0.02 4.60
N SER A 54 47.32 -1.22 4.05
CA SER A 54 48.26 -1.95 3.18
C SER A 54 49.78 -1.97 3.47
N LEU A 55 50.38 -3.09 3.07
CA LEU A 55 51.74 -3.55 3.33
C LEU A 55 52.91 -2.66 2.86
N HIS A 56 52.70 -1.45 2.31
CA HIS A 56 53.76 -0.64 1.68
C HIS A 56 53.73 0.86 2.04
N SER A 57 53.62 1.21 3.32
CA SER A 57 53.93 2.56 3.80
C SER A 57 54.91 2.50 4.96
N GLU A 58 56.20 2.56 4.66
CA GLU A 58 57.21 2.90 5.67
C GLU A 58 57.02 4.38 6.03
N ASN A 59 56.67 4.64 7.30
CA ASN A 59 56.58 5.96 7.96
C ASN A 59 55.19 6.61 8.03
N SER A 60 54.25 5.98 8.73
CA SER A 60 53.49 6.68 9.78
C SER A 60 52.96 5.65 10.80
N GLY A 61 53.16 5.91 12.10
CA GLY A 61 52.72 5.03 13.19
C GLY A 61 51.20 5.05 13.38
N LYS A 62 50.44 4.61 12.38
CA LYS A 62 48.99 4.52 12.43
C LYS A 62 48.58 3.26 13.20
N SER A 63 47.75 3.44 14.22
CA SER A 63 47.14 2.34 14.96
C SER A 63 45.86 1.88 14.26
N GLY A 64 45.65 0.57 14.20
CA GLY A 64 44.43 -0.01 13.66
C GLY A 64 44.25 -1.44 14.14
N GLN A 65 43.00 -1.87 14.27
CA GLN A 65 42.60 -3.15 14.81
C GLN A 65 41.51 -3.78 13.94
N GLU A 66 41.56 -5.09 13.78
CA GLU A 66 40.56 -5.90 13.09
C GLU A 66 40.16 -7.11 13.94
N HIS A 67 38.88 -7.46 13.89
CA HIS A 67 38.31 -8.60 14.60
C HIS A 67 37.97 -9.74 13.64
N TRP A 68 38.24 -10.98 14.06
CA TRP A 68 37.92 -12.19 13.30
C TRP A 68 37.27 -13.23 14.21
N PHE A 69 36.11 -13.75 13.82
CA PHE A 69 35.49 -14.82 14.58
C PHE A 69 36.33 -16.10 14.51
N THR A 70 36.61 -16.68 15.68
CA THR A 70 37.30 -17.97 15.81
C THR A 70 36.33 -19.08 16.17
N GLU A 71 35.35 -18.77 17.02
CA GLU A 71 34.30 -19.67 17.46
C GLU A 71 32.99 -18.88 17.56
N LEU A 72 31.96 -19.32 16.85
CA LEU A 72 30.64 -18.70 16.86
C LEU A 72 29.69 -19.50 17.77
N PRO A 73 28.85 -18.82 18.57
CA PRO A 73 27.82 -19.50 19.34
C PRO A 73 26.75 -20.12 18.42
N PRO A 74 26.08 -21.22 18.83
CA PRO A 74 24.93 -21.74 18.12
C PRO A 74 23.79 -20.72 18.00
N VAL A 75 23.60 -19.86 19.01
CA VAL A 75 22.68 -18.72 18.99
C VAL A 75 23.49 -17.44 19.00
N LEU A 76 23.51 -16.74 17.86
CA LEU A 76 24.24 -15.50 17.67
C LEU A 76 23.29 -14.31 17.80
N THR A 77 23.63 -13.38 18.71
CA THR A 77 22.81 -12.18 18.96
C THR A 77 23.56 -10.91 18.57
N PHE A 78 22.88 -10.02 17.85
CA PHE A 78 23.39 -8.70 17.49
C PHE A 78 22.57 -7.63 18.19
N GLU A 79 23.24 -6.67 18.83
CA GLU A 79 22.62 -5.44 19.33
C GLU A 79 22.68 -4.37 18.25
N LEU A 80 21.55 -3.75 17.93
CA LEU A 80 21.47 -2.66 16.97
C LEU A 80 21.32 -1.33 17.71
N SER A 81 22.45 -0.68 17.99
CA SER A 81 22.48 0.63 18.62
C SER A 81 22.07 1.70 17.61
N ARG A 82 20.92 2.33 17.90
CA ARG A 82 20.35 3.43 17.11
C ARG A 82 20.42 4.77 17.83
N PHE A 83 21.03 4.84 19.01
CA PHE A 83 21.12 6.11 19.74
C PHE A 83 22.39 6.86 19.37
N GLU A 84 22.22 8.11 18.95
CA GLU A 84 23.32 9.03 18.71
C GLU A 84 23.05 10.37 19.37
N PHE A 85 24.12 11.06 19.76
CA PHE A 85 23.99 12.37 20.36
C PHE A 85 23.62 13.41 19.28
N ASN A 86 22.39 13.94 19.35
CA ASN A 86 21.99 15.02 18.48
C ASN A 86 22.54 16.35 19.03
N GLN A 87 23.55 16.90 18.37
CA GLN A 87 24.20 18.14 18.77
C GLN A 87 23.24 19.36 18.75
N ALA A 88 22.24 19.37 17.87
CA ALA A 88 21.26 20.45 17.77
C ALA A 88 20.23 20.40 18.92
N LEU A 89 19.85 19.20 19.37
CA LEU A 89 18.89 18.99 20.46
C LEU A 89 19.55 18.83 21.84
N GLY A 90 20.88 18.65 21.90
CA GLY A 90 21.64 18.48 23.14
C GLY A 90 21.33 17.19 23.91
N ARG A 91 20.75 16.18 23.26
CA ARG A 91 20.34 14.92 23.89
C ARG A 91 20.54 13.73 22.94
N PRO A 92 20.70 12.49 23.45
CA PRO A 92 20.71 11.30 22.62
C PRO A 92 19.34 11.11 21.96
N GLU A 93 19.35 10.87 20.66
CA GLU A 93 18.16 10.63 19.84
C GLU A 93 18.29 9.29 19.12
N LYS A 94 17.15 8.62 18.95
CA LYS A 94 17.07 7.37 18.21
C LYS A 94 17.03 7.70 16.72
N ILE A 95 18.00 7.22 15.96
CA ILE A 95 18.01 7.32 14.51
C ILE A 95 17.04 6.32 13.89
N HIS A 96 16.33 6.76 12.86
CA HIS A 96 15.34 5.96 12.15
C HIS A 96 15.78 5.54 10.75
N ASN A 97 17.10 5.59 10.46
CA ASN A 97 17.63 5.13 9.18
C ASN A 97 17.28 3.66 8.92
N LYS A 98 16.88 3.36 7.69
CA LYS A 98 16.58 2.00 7.25
C LYS A 98 17.86 1.15 7.28
N LEU A 99 17.83 0.04 8.01
CA LEU A 99 18.90 -0.97 8.03
C LEU A 99 18.31 -2.32 7.65
N GLU A 100 18.80 -2.89 6.55
CA GLU A 100 18.34 -4.17 6.03
C GLU A 100 19.14 -5.34 6.64
N PHE A 101 18.46 -6.41 7.03
CA PHE A 101 19.12 -7.64 7.50
C PHE A 101 18.46 -8.88 6.89
N PRO A 102 19.24 -9.91 6.52
CA PRO A 102 18.73 -11.06 5.77
C PRO A 102 18.08 -12.11 6.69
N GLN A 103 17.17 -12.92 6.15
CA GLN A 103 16.66 -14.12 6.83
C GLN A 103 17.75 -15.18 7.05
N VAL A 104 18.75 -15.24 6.17
CA VAL A 104 19.90 -16.13 6.31
C VAL A 104 21.17 -15.31 6.16
N LEU A 105 22.00 -15.31 7.20
CA LEU A 105 23.28 -14.61 7.26
C LEU A 105 24.41 -15.62 7.08
N TYR A 106 25.30 -15.37 6.11
CA TYR A 106 26.51 -16.17 5.92
C TYR A 106 27.71 -15.49 6.56
N LEU A 107 28.29 -16.12 7.58
CA LEU A 107 29.34 -15.52 8.41
C LEU A 107 30.77 -15.86 7.95
N ASP A 108 30.93 -16.64 6.87
CA ASP A 108 32.23 -17.12 6.38
C ASP A 108 33.26 -15.99 6.20
N ARG A 109 32.83 -14.85 5.64
CA ARG A 109 33.72 -13.71 5.40
C ARG A 109 34.33 -13.12 6.67
N TYR A 110 33.72 -13.32 7.83
CA TYR A 110 34.17 -12.80 9.12
C TYR A 110 34.96 -13.82 9.95
N MET A 111 35.10 -15.05 9.46
CA MET A 111 35.81 -16.11 10.16
C MET A 111 37.32 -16.00 9.92
N HIS A 112 38.11 -16.25 10.97
CA HIS A 112 39.58 -16.23 10.89
C HIS A 112 40.14 -17.14 9.80
N ARG A 113 39.51 -18.31 9.56
CA ARG A 113 39.91 -19.26 8.51
C ARG A 113 39.86 -18.69 7.07
N ASN A 114 39.09 -17.64 6.84
CA ASN A 114 38.90 -17.01 5.53
C ASN A 114 39.61 -15.65 5.44
N ARG A 115 40.38 -15.26 6.47
CA ARG A 115 40.99 -13.94 6.64
C ARG A 115 41.76 -13.45 5.42
N GLU A 116 42.65 -14.25 4.84
CA GLU A 116 43.45 -13.80 3.69
C GLU A 116 42.56 -13.47 2.48
N ILE A 117 41.57 -14.32 2.18
CA ILE A 117 40.66 -14.14 1.06
C ILE A 117 39.76 -12.91 1.29
N THR A 118 39.23 -12.76 2.50
CA THR A 118 38.42 -11.60 2.86
C THR A 118 39.20 -10.31 2.71
N ARG A 119 40.46 -10.22 3.17
CA ARG A 119 41.29 -9.02 3.00
C ARG A 119 41.48 -8.65 1.52
N ILE A 120 41.76 -9.63 0.66
CA ILE A 120 41.91 -9.39 -0.78
C ILE A 120 40.59 -8.87 -1.39
N LYS A 121 39.46 -9.48 -1.03
CA LYS A 121 38.13 -9.05 -1.51
C LYS A 121 37.76 -7.66 -0.98
N ARG A 122 38.11 -7.31 0.27
CA ARG A 122 37.93 -5.97 0.86
C ARG A 122 38.67 -4.90 0.07
N GLU A 123 39.94 -5.15 -0.25
CA GLU A 123 40.75 -4.22 -1.06
C GLU A 123 40.13 -4.03 -2.46
N GLU A 124 39.66 -5.11 -3.07
CA GLU A 124 39.01 -5.02 -4.39
C GLU A 124 37.68 -4.27 -4.34
N ILE A 125 36.84 -4.51 -3.32
CA ILE A 125 35.61 -3.75 -3.10
C ILE A 125 35.94 -2.27 -2.91
N LYS A 126 36.98 -1.92 -2.15
CA LYS A 126 37.40 -0.53 -1.97
C LYS A 126 37.76 0.11 -3.32
N ARG A 127 38.60 -0.53 -4.13
CA ARG A 127 38.93 -0.04 -5.48
C ARG A 127 37.71 0.12 -6.37
N LEU A 128 36.78 -0.84 -6.34
CA LEU A 128 35.55 -0.79 -7.11
C LEU A 128 34.62 0.34 -6.64
N LYS A 129 34.51 0.57 -5.32
CA LYS A 129 33.76 1.70 -4.75
C LYS A 129 34.38 3.04 -5.16
N ASP A 130 35.71 3.17 -5.10
CA ASP A 130 36.40 4.39 -5.53
C ASP A 130 36.15 4.67 -7.03
N TYR A 131 36.22 3.63 -7.87
CA TYR A 131 35.93 3.75 -9.30
C TYR A 131 34.45 4.06 -9.58
N LEU A 132 33.54 3.45 -8.83
CA LEU A 132 32.11 3.74 -8.88
C LEU A 132 31.82 5.22 -8.59
N THR A 133 32.45 5.80 -7.58
CA THR A 133 32.31 7.24 -7.25
C THR A 133 32.73 8.12 -8.43
N VAL A 134 33.80 7.78 -9.14
CA VAL A 134 34.23 8.52 -10.34
C VAL A 134 33.18 8.45 -11.45
N LEU A 135 32.59 7.28 -11.70
CA LEU A 135 31.54 7.11 -12.71
C LEU A 135 30.25 7.85 -12.33
N GLN A 136 29.84 7.78 -11.06
CA GLN A 136 28.67 8.51 -10.55
C GLN A 136 28.85 10.01 -10.70
N GLN A 137 30.02 10.55 -10.31
CA GLN A 137 30.34 11.97 -10.50
C GLN A 137 30.33 12.38 -11.98
N ARG A 138 30.80 11.51 -12.88
CA ARG A 138 30.76 11.77 -14.33
C ARG A 138 29.33 11.74 -14.86
N LEU A 139 28.51 10.77 -14.44
CA LEU A 139 27.10 10.67 -14.80
C LEU A 139 26.31 11.90 -14.33
N GLU A 140 26.55 12.35 -13.10
CA GLU A 140 25.92 13.52 -12.50
C GLU A 140 26.18 14.79 -13.33
N ARG A 141 27.34 14.91 -14.00
CA ARG A 141 27.63 16.05 -14.90
C ARG A 141 26.73 16.09 -16.13
N TYR A 142 26.23 14.94 -16.60
CA TYR A 142 25.30 14.88 -17.73
C TYR A 142 23.86 15.10 -17.28
N LEU A 143 23.48 14.59 -16.10
CA LEU A 143 22.11 14.72 -15.55
C LEU A 143 21.85 16.10 -14.93
N SER A 144 22.86 16.70 -14.31
CA SER A 144 22.80 18.01 -13.66
C SER A 144 23.79 18.98 -14.32
N TYR A 145 23.56 19.27 -15.60
CA TYR A 145 24.38 20.16 -16.42
C TYR A 145 23.97 21.63 -16.26
N GLY A 146 24.96 22.53 -16.18
CA GLY A 146 24.76 23.98 -16.16
C GLY A 146 25.71 24.73 -15.23
N SER A 147 26.08 25.96 -15.59
CA SER A 147 26.93 26.83 -14.76
C SER A 147 26.15 27.60 -13.70
N GLY A 148 24.83 27.72 -13.86
CA GLY A 148 23.94 28.43 -12.95
C GLY A 148 23.50 27.60 -11.74
N PRO A 149 22.69 28.20 -10.84
CA PRO A 149 22.12 27.50 -9.68
C PRO A 149 21.08 26.45 -10.09
N LYS A 150 20.38 26.68 -11.22
CA LYS A 150 19.48 25.69 -11.84
C LYS A 150 20.26 24.85 -12.84
N ARG A 151 20.13 23.53 -12.73
CA ARG A 151 20.79 22.55 -13.60
C ARG A 151 19.76 21.62 -14.21
N PHE A 152 20.05 21.17 -15.42
CA PHE A 152 19.14 20.37 -16.24
C PHE A 152 19.91 19.25 -16.93
N PRO A 153 19.24 18.16 -17.35
CA PRO A 153 19.88 17.14 -18.15
C PRO A 153 20.39 17.70 -19.48
N LEU A 154 21.64 17.41 -19.83
CA LEU A 154 22.26 17.91 -21.05
C LEU A 154 21.51 17.45 -22.31
N VAL A 155 20.95 16.25 -22.30
CA VAL A 155 20.12 15.71 -23.39
C VAL A 155 18.92 16.63 -23.67
N ASP A 156 18.23 17.06 -22.61
CA ASP A 156 17.04 17.91 -22.72
C ASP A 156 17.42 19.31 -23.21
N VAL A 157 18.53 19.86 -22.72
CA VAL A 157 19.04 21.16 -23.19
C VAL A 157 19.37 21.12 -24.68
N LEU A 158 20.03 20.06 -25.15
CA LEU A 158 20.33 19.88 -26.58
C LEU A 158 19.05 19.71 -27.41
N GLN A 159 18.08 18.99 -26.89
CA GLN A 159 16.80 18.78 -27.57
C GLN A 159 16.00 20.08 -27.68
N TYR A 160 15.84 20.82 -26.59
CA TYR A 160 15.10 22.08 -26.60
C TYR A 160 15.81 23.15 -27.44
N ALA A 161 17.15 23.17 -27.46
CA ALA A 161 17.90 24.05 -28.35
C ALA A 161 17.67 23.71 -29.83
N LEU A 162 17.60 22.42 -30.18
CA LEU A 162 17.31 21.94 -31.53
C LEU A 162 15.86 22.26 -31.94
N GLU A 163 14.90 21.99 -31.07
CA GLU A 163 13.48 22.32 -31.29
C GLU A 163 13.27 23.82 -31.48
N PHE A 164 13.93 24.64 -30.66
CA PHE A 164 13.92 26.10 -30.82
C PHE A 164 14.53 26.52 -32.16
N ALA A 165 15.72 26.03 -32.52
CA ALA A 165 16.36 26.38 -33.80
C ALA A 165 15.51 25.95 -35.02
N SER A 166 14.81 24.82 -34.91
CA SER A 166 13.96 24.27 -35.97
C SER A 166 12.57 24.91 -36.05
N SER A 167 12.20 25.73 -35.06
CA SER A 167 10.93 26.44 -35.06
C SER A 167 10.90 27.54 -36.12
N LYS A 168 9.73 27.76 -36.73
CA LYS A 168 9.58 28.73 -37.82
C LYS A 168 9.89 30.15 -37.36
N PRO A 169 10.74 30.92 -38.06
CA PRO A 169 11.12 32.25 -37.61
C PRO A 169 9.95 33.22 -37.46
N VAL A 170 9.93 33.97 -36.35
CA VAL A 170 8.95 35.03 -36.08
C VAL A 170 9.65 36.38 -35.98
N CYS A 171 9.24 37.32 -36.85
CA CYS A 171 9.87 38.65 -36.95
C CYS A 171 9.26 39.74 -36.05
N THR A 172 8.19 39.45 -35.31
CA THR A 172 7.52 40.42 -34.42
C THR A 172 7.68 39.95 -32.98
N SER A 173 8.36 40.70 -32.11
CA SER A 173 8.28 40.47 -30.65
C SER A 173 6.91 40.96 -30.16
N PRO A 174 6.39 40.51 -28.99
CA PRO A 174 5.04 40.83 -28.58
C PRO A 174 4.90 42.35 -28.41
N VAL A 175 4.04 42.96 -29.20
CA VAL A 175 3.44 44.26 -28.90
C VAL A 175 1.97 43.96 -28.68
N ASP A 176 1.63 43.47 -27.49
CA ASP A 176 0.28 43.54 -26.96
C ASP A 176 0.37 44.26 -25.60
N ASP A 177 -0.23 45.45 -25.60
CA ASP A 177 -0.62 46.35 -24.50
C ASP A 177 0.42 47.05 -23.62
N ILE A 178 0.75 48.30 -24.01
CA ILE A 178 0.61 49.46 -23.10
C ILE A 178 0.03 50.62 -23.92
N ASP A 179 -1.28 50.87 -23.80
CA ASP A 179 -1.81 52.21 -24.08
C ASP A 179 -2.53 52.73 -22.83
N ALA A 180 -1.82 53.61 -22.13
CA ALA A 180 -2.40 54.55 -21.19
C ALA A 180 -2.97 55.73 -21.98
N SER A 181 -4.20 56.11 -21.65
CA SER A 181 -4.89 57.38 -21.94
C SER A 181 -5.46 57.64 -23.35
N SER A 182 -6.79 57.61 -23.42
CA SER A 182 -7.67 58.41 -24.29
C SER A 182 -7.31 59.92 -24.30
N PRO A 183 -7.72 60.78 -25.27
CA PRO A 183 -9.02 60.72 -25.99
C PRO A 183 -9.11 61.27 -27.44
N SER A 184 -10.31 61.08 -28.01
CA SER A 184 -11.10 62.01 -28.86
C SER A 184 -11.01 62.01 -30.41
N SER A 185 -12.19 61.72 -30.98
CA SER A 185 -12.90 62.40 -32.08
C SER A 185 -12.41 62.28 -33.54
N GLY A 186 -13.34 61.83 -34.40
CA GLY A 186 -13.72 62.61 -35.57
C GLY A 186 -13.41 62.03 -36.96
N SER A 187 -14.41 61.37 -37.55
CA SER A 187 -14.88 61.56 -38.94
C SER A 187 -13.88 61.80 -40.10
N VAL A 188 -13.81 60.79 -40.98
CA VAL A 188 -13.64 60.78 -42.46
C VAL A 188 -14.43 61.96 -43.10
N PRO A 189 -14.11 62.57 -44.29
CA PRO A 189 -13.84 61.86 -45.55
C PRO A 189 -13.10 62.54 -46.73
N SER A 190 -12.87 61.74 -47.80
CA SER A 190 -13.07 62.03 -49.26
C SER A 190 -11.89 61.54 -50.13
N GLN A 191 -11.99 61.04 -51.36
CA GLN A 191 -12.99 60.60 -52.35
C GLN A 191 -12.13 59.94 -53.48
N THR A 192 -12.52 58.90 -54.23
CA THR A 192 -13.29 59.02 -55.49
C THR A 192 -13.59 57.65 -56.12
N LEU A 193 -14.82 57.58 -56.64
CA LEU A 193 -15.56 56.62 -57.50
C LEU A 193 -14.94 56.41 -58.90
N PRO A 194 -15.47 55.59 -59.86
CA PRO A 194 -16.87 55.09 -60.03
C PRO A 194 -17.05 53.58 -60.37
N SER A 195 -18.08 52.88 -59.88
CA SER A 195 -19.48 52.71 -60.40
C SER A 195 -19.54 52.02 -61.78
N THR A 196 -20.39 51.02 -62.06
CA THR A 196 -21.87 50.90 -61.96
C THR A 196 -22.24 49.41 -62.17
N THR A 197 -23.38 48.80 -61.86
CA THR A 197 -24.80 49.14 -61.55
C THR A 197 -25.46 47.78 -61.23
N ASP A 198 -26.09 47.53 -60.08
CA ASP A 198 -27.47 47.88 -59.65
C ASP A 198 -28.51 46.79 -60.02
N GLN A 199 -29.52 46.41 -59.23
CA GLN A 199 -30.30 47.04 -58.14
C GLN A 199 -30.90 45.92 -57.25
N GLN A 200 -30.90 45.99 -55.91
CA GLN A 200 -31.94 46.54 -54.99
C GLN A 200 -33.35 45.96 -55.23
N GLY A 201 -34.16 45.57 -54.25
CA GLY A 201 -34.16 45.64 -52.78
C GLY A 201 -35.52 45.08 -52.30
N ALA A 202 -35.66 44.75 -51.01
CA ALA A 202 -36.97 44.44 -50.42
C ALA A 202 -37.77 45.74 -50.16
N PRO A 203 -39.13 45.74 -50.18
CA PRO A 203 -39.87 45.56 -48.91
C PRO A 203 -41.28 44.90 -48.99
N SER A 204 -41.67 44.29 -47.86
CA SER A 204 -43.00 44.01 -47.24
C SER A 204 -44.33 44.09 -48.03
N SER A 205 -45.14 43.00 -47.97
CA SER A 205 -46.49 42.92 -47.34
C SER A 205 -47.26 41.59 -47.62
N GLU A 206 -47.97 41.10 -46.58
CA GLU A 206 -49.20 40.26 -46.53
C GLU A 206 -49.21 38.72 -46.77
N LEU A 207 -49.34 37.97 -45.64
CA LEU A 207 -50.30 36.88 -45.25
C LEU A 207 -50.61 35.67 -46.21
N PRO A 208 -51.20 34.54 -45.72
CA PRO A 208 -50.93 33.76 -44.50
C PRO A 208 -50.92 32.21 -44.72
N SER A 209 -50.49 31.48 -43.69
CA SER A 209 -51.05 30.18 -43.24
C SER A 209 -50.69 28.82 -43.91
N THR A 210 -50.45 27.86 -43.00
CA THR A 210 -50.65 26.40 -43.04
C THR A 210 -49.49 25.46 -43.44
N SER A 211 -49.21 24.56 -42.50
CA SER A 211 -48.17 23.51 -42.34
C SER A 211 -48.40 22.26 -43.23
N PRO A 212 -47.71 21.10 -43.06
CA PRO A 212 -46.36 20.78 -42.56
C PRO A 212 -45.57 19.72 -43.40
N ALA A 213 -44.34 19.43 -42.95
CA ALA A 213 -43.59 18.15 -43.00
C ALA A 213 -42.64 17.82 -44.17
N SER A 214 -41.35 17.68 -43.83
CA SER A 214 -40.54 16.46 -44.11
C SER A 214 -39.27 16.46 -43.23
N ILE A 215 -39.18 15.45 -42.36
CA ILE A 215 -38.02 15.08 -41.55
C ILE A 215 -36.95 14.48 -42.47
N VAL A 216 -35.70 14.93 -42.39
CA VAL A 216 -34.54 14.14 -42.81
C VAL A 216 -33.46 14.23 -41.72
N ALA A 217 -33.25 13.09 -41.07
CA ALA A 217 -32.21 12.85 -40.09
C ALA A 217 -30.81 12.96 -40.73
N ILE A 218 -29.91 13.74 -40.12
CA ILE A 218 -28.48 13.69 -40.43
C ILE A 218 -27.85 12.64 -39.54
N SER A 219 -27.46 11.52 -40.16
CA SER A 219 -26.63 10.48 -39.58
C SER A 219 -25.22 11.02 -39.32
N SER A 220 -24.77 10.96 -38.07
CA SER A 220 -23.39 11.17 -37.67
C SER A 220 -22.54 9.97 -38.12
N ARG A 221 -21.82 10.13 -39.23
CA ARG A 221 -20.82 9.15 -39.67
C ARG A 221 -19.48 9.51 -39.02
N SER A 222 -18.95 8.63 -38.17
CA SER A 222 -17.63 8.76 -37.56
C SER A 222 -16.52 8.70 -38.63
N VAL A 223 -15.54 9.60 -38.54
CA VAL A 223 -14.40 9.67 -39.46
C VAL A 223 -13.51 8.44 -39.25
N ILE A 224 -13.34 7.63 -40.31
CA ILE A 224 -12.47 6.45 -40.27
C ILE A 224 -11.01 6.92 -40.35
N HIS A 225 -10.31 6.89 -39.23
CA HIS A 225 -8.88 7.19 -39.16
C HIS A 225 -8.06 6.04 -39.77
N LYS A 226 -7.00 6.37 -40.50
CA LYS A 226 -6.07 5.36 -41.03
C LYS A 226 -5.16 4.89 -39.88
N PRO A 227 -4.64 3.63 -39.92
CA PRO A 227 -3.86 3.07 -38.81
C PRO A 227 -2.60 3.87 -38.40
N PHE A 228 -2.11 4.77 -39.26
CA PHE A 228 -0.90 5.56 -39.04
C PHE A 228 -1.11 7.07 -39.25
N THR A 229 -2.34 7.57 -39.15
CA THR A 229 -2.61 9.02 -39.20
C THR A 229 -2.82 9.57 -37.80
N GLN A 230 -2.07 10.61 -37.44
CA GLN A 230 -2.34 11.38 -36.22
C GLN A 230 -3.54 12.30 -36.44
N SER A 231 -4.59 12.09 -35.68
CA SER A 231 -5.78 12.93 -35.64
C SER A 231 -5.50 14.18 -34.81
N ARG A 232 -6.03 15.36 -35.23
CA ARG A 232 -5.89 16.63 -34.50
C ARG A 232 -4.45 17.11 -34.28
N ILE A 233 -3.59 17.07 -35.31
CA ILE A 233 -2.31 17.80 -35.28
C ILE A 233 -2.63 19.31 -35.24
N PRO A 234 -2.13 20.07 -34.25
CA PRO A 234 -2.29 21.53 -34.22
C PRO A 234 -1.77 22.17 -35.52
N PRO A 235 -2.40 23.24 -36.02
CA PRO A 235 -1.93 23.92 -37.22
C PRO A 235 -0.51 24.47 -37.00
N ASP A 236 0.37 24.20 -37.96
CA ASP A 236 1.79 24.56 -37.94
C ASP A 236 1.98 26.07 -38.22
N LEU A 237 1.48 26.89 -37.29
CA LEU A 237 1.59 28.34 -37.26
C LEU A 237 2.89 28.74 -36.54
N PRO A 238 3.63 29.75 -37.03
CA PRO A 238 4.83 30.23 -36.36
C PRO A 238 4.43 30.92 -35.03
N MET A 239 4.81 30.33 -33.89
CA MET A 239 4.48 30.80 -32.55
C MET A 239 5.76 31.09 -31.74
N HIS A 240 5.67 31.94 -30.72
CA HIS A 240 6.79 32.20 -29.81
C HIS A 240 6.96 31.07 -28.77
N PRO A 241 8.20 30.73 -28.37
CA PRO A 241 9.47 31.33 -28.77
C PRO A 241 10.08 30.69 -30.04
N ALA A 242 10.59 31.52 -30.96
CA ALA A 242 11.26 31.10 -32.20
C ALA A 242 12.42 32.04 -32.56
N PRO A 243 13.44 31.60 -33.33
CA PRO A 243 14.53 32.44 -33.77
C PRO A 243 14.03 33.55 -34.70
N ARG A 244 14.65 34.74 -34.65
CA ARG A 244 14.25 35.87 -35.51
C ARG A 244 14.68 35.69 -36.96
N HIS A 245 15.83 35.07 -37.18
CA HIS A 245 16.41 34.81 -38.49
C HIS A 245 17.32 33.60 -38.39
N ILE A 246 17.25 32.70 -39.37
CA ILE A 246 18.12 31.53 -39.52
C ILE A 246 18.16 31.17 -41.01
N THR A 247 19.35 30.91 -41.55
CA THR A 247 19.49 30.41 -42.93
C THR A 247 19.32 28.90 -42.98
N GLU A 248 18.91 28.34 -44.13
CA GLU A 248 18.77 26.89 -44.30
C GLU A 248 20.12 26.15 -44.11
N GLU A 249 21.23 26.77 -44.51
CA GLU A 249 22.58 26.23 -44.33
C GLU A 249 22.98 26.20 -42.84
N GLU A 250 22.69 27.27 -42.08
CA GLU A 250 22.91 27.31 -40.63
C GLU A 250 22.04 26.31 -39.89
N LEU A 251 20.76 26.19 -40.26
CA LEU A 251 19.84 25.22 -39.66
C LEU A 251 20.33 23.79 -39.88
N SER A 252 20.75 23.44 -41.10
CA SER A 252 21.28 22.10 -41.39
C SER A 252 22.55 21.78 -40.58
N VAL A 253 23.42 22.77 -40.38
CA VAL A 253 24.62 22.60 -39.52
C VAL A 253 24.23 22.41 -38.05
N LEU A 254 23.26 23.18 -37.54
CA LEU A 254 22.78 23.05 -36.17
C LEU A 254 22.07 21.71 -35.93
N GLU A 255 21.20 21.28 -36.85
CA GLU A 255 20.55 19.97 -36.82
C GLU A 255 21.59 18.85 -36.78
N SER A 256 22.57 18.87 -37.69
CA SER A 256 23.62 17.86 -37.74
C SER A 256 24.46 17.82 -36.45
N CYS A 257 24.85 18.98 -35.92
CA CYS A 257 25.66 19.06 -34.71
C CYS A 257 24.88 18.64 -33.46
N LEU A 258 23.72 19.25 -33.21
CA LEU A 258 22.92 19.02 -32.01
C LEU A 258 22.35 17.60 -31.97
N HIS A 259 21.89 17.07 -33.11
CA HIS A 259 21.40 15.70 -33.16
C HIS A 259 22.52 14.69 -32.89
N ARG A 260 23.69 14.88 -33.51
CA ARG A 260 24.87 14.02 -33.25
C ARG A 260 25.29 14.09 -31.79
N TRP A 261 25.45 15.28 -31.21
CA TRP A 261 25.82 15.43 -29.81
C TRP A 261 24.77 14.83 -28.89
N ARG A 262 23.48 15.04 -29.16
CA ARG A 262 22.40 14.42 -28.38
C ARG A 262 22.56 12.90 -28.34
N THR A 263 22.74 12.26 -29.50
CA THR A 263 22.96 10.81 -29.57
C THR A 263 24.25 10.37 -28.86
N GLU A 264 25.34 11.13 -28.99
CA GLU A 264 26.59 10.88 -28.24
C GLU A 264 26.35 10.91 -26.72
N ILE A 265 25.63 11.91 -26.21
CA ILE A 265 25.32 12.04 -24.78
C ILE A 265 24.35 10.95 -24.29
N GLU A 266 23.33 10.61 -25.07
CA GLU A 266 22.40 9.52 -24.74
C GLU A 266 23.14 8.18 -24.63
N ASN A 267 24.11 7.94 -25.52
CA ASN A 267 24.96 6.75 -25.48
C ASN A 267 25.90 6.76 -24.27
N ASP A 268 26.63 7.86 -24.04
CA ASP A 268 27.54 8.01 -22.89
C ASP A 268 26.80 7.80 -21.55
N THR A 269 25.61 8.38 -21.42
CA THR A 269 24.79 8.28 -20.21
C THR A 269 24.37 6.84 -19.95
N ARG A 270 23.90 6.14 -21.00
CA ARG A 270 23.53 4.73 -20.92
C ARG A 270 24.73 3.85 -20.58
N ASP A 271 25.86 4.04 -21.23
CA ASP A 271 27.08 3.25 -21.01
C ASP A 271 27.62 3.43 -19.58
N LEU A 272 27.53 4.66 -19.03
CA LEU A 272 27.86 4.95 -17.63
C LEU A 272 26.90 4.26 -16.66
N GLN A 273 25.59 4.36 -16.88
CA GLN A 273 24.57 3.69 -16.06
C GLN A 273 24.74 2.17 -16.06
N GLU A 274 25.01 1.58 -17.22
CA GLU A 274 25.29 0.14 -17.32
C GLU A 274 26.59 -0.24 -16.60
N SER A 275 27.64 0.58 -16.71
CA SER A 275 28.92 0.35 -16.03
C SER A 275 28.77 0.41 -14.51
N ILE A 276 28.04 1.41 -14.00
CA ILE A 276 27.68 1.53 -12.59
C ILE A 276 26.91 0.29 -12.12
N SER A 277 25.90 -0.13 -12.89
CA SER A 277 25.09 -1.31 -12.56
C SER A 277 25.93 -2.60 -12.53
N ARG A 278 26.86 -2.77 -13.47
CA ARG A 278 27.80 -3.91 -13.50
C ARG A 278 28.70 -3.92 -12.26
N ILE A 279 29.20 -2.76 -11.82
CA ILE A 279 30.06 -2.66 -10.63
C ILE A 279 29.26 -2.97 -9.37
N HIS A 280 28.05 -2.40 -9.20
CA HIS A 280 27.17 -2.74 -8.08
C HIS A 280 26.93 -4.26 -7.99
N ARG A 281 26.56 -4.90 -9.11
CA ARG A 281 26.36 -6.35 -9.18
C ARG A 281 27.62 -7.14 -8.82
N THR A 282 28.79 -6.65 -9.22
CA THR A 282 30.08 -7.29 -8.90
C THR A 282 30.38 -7.23 -7.40
N ILE A 283 30.10 -6.09 -6.76
CA ILE A 283 30.26 -5.91 -5.31
C ILE A 283 29.28 -6.80 -4.54
N GLU A 284 28.01 -6.84 -4.95
CA GLU A 284 26.97 -7.67 -4.33
C GLU A 284 27.33 -9.17 -4.37
N LEU A 285 27.83 -9.64 -5.51
CA LEU A 285 28.19 -11.05 -5.72
C LEU A 285 29.59 -11.40 -5.20
N MET A 286 30.36 -10.44 -4.66
CA MET A 286 31.77 -10.61 -4.28
C MET A 286 31.99 -11.75 -3.28
N TYR A 287 30.99 -12.07 -2.45
CA TYR A 287 31.07 -13.12 -1.43
C TYR A 287 30.05 -14.24 -1.66
N SER A 288 29.48 -14.34 -2.87
CA SER A 288 28.49 -15.37 -3.21
C SER A 288 29.14 -16.69 -3.69
N ASP A 289 30.47 -16.78 -3.66
CA ASP A 289 31.22 -17.99 -4.03
C ASP A 289 30.85 -19.16 -3.12
N LYS A 290 30.90 -20.40 -3.65
CA LYS A 290 30.63 -21.62 -2.87
C LYS A 290 31.47 -21.71 -1.59
N SER A 291 32.72 -21.23 -1.59
CA SER A 291 33.58 -21.23 -0.40
C SER A 291 33.17 -20.23 0.70
N MET A 292 32.35 -19.24 0.36
CA MET A 292 31.91 -18.14 1.24
C MET A 292 30.45 -18.25 1.69
N ILE A 293 29.80 -19.38 1.39
CA ILE A 293 28.40 -19.68 1.78
C ILE A 293 28.31 -20.98 2.60
N GLN A 294 29.32 -21.23 3.45
CA GLN A 294 29.48 -22.48 4.17
C GLN A 294 29.00 -22.39 5.63
N VAL A 295 28.82 -21.22 6.22
CA VAL A 295 28.32 -21.04 7.60
C VAL A 295 27.05 -20.19 7.61
N PRO A 296 25.90 -20.82 7.27
CA PRO A 296 24.59 -20.20 7.33
C PRO A 296 24.06 -20.08 8.77
N TYR A 297 23.49 -18.93 9.07
CA TYR A 297 22.75 -18.62 10.28
C TYR A 297 21.37 -18.12 9.90
N ARG A 298 20.31 -18.79 10.36
CA ARG A 298 18.93 -18.39 10.09
C ARG A 298 18.41 -17.46 11.17
N LEU A 299 17.76 -16.39 10.76
CA LEU A 299 17.12 -15.46 11.66
C LEU A 299 15.97 -16.17 12.38
N HIS A 300 16.07 -16.25 13.70
CA HIS A 300 15.10 -16.92 14.55
C HIS A 300 14.17 -15.92 15.22
N ALA A 301 14.71 -14.81 15.74
CA ALA A 301 13.91 -13.79 16.39
C ALA A 301 14.43 -12.38 16.11
N VAL A 302 13.51 -11.42 16.10
CA VAL A 302 13.77 -9.99 15.97
C VAL A 302 13.02 -9.26 17.07
N LEU A 303 13.75 -8.54 17.91
CA LEU A 303 13.19 -7.75 19.00
C LEU A 303 13.09 -6.30 18.55
N VAL A 304 11.87 -5.75 18.61
CA VAL A 304 11.51 -4.44 18.08
C VAL A 304 11.10 -3.52 19.22
N HIS A 305 11.49 -2.25 19.09
CA HIS A 305 11.16 -1.20 20.04
C HIS A 305 10.56 0.01 19.31
N GLU A 306 9.45 0.53 19.83
CA GLU A 306 8.83 1.79 19.43
C GLU A 306 8.77 2.75 20.63
N GLY A 307 9.30 3.96 20.48
CA GLY A 307 9.31 4.95 21.55
C GLY A 307 10.69 5.57 21.79
N GLN A 308 10.79 6.28 22.91
CA GLN A 308 11.98 7.00 23.35
C GLN A 308 12.93 6.09 24.14
N ALA A 309 14.14 6.56 24.43
CA ALA A 309 15.16 5.78 25.14
C ALA A 309 14.71 5.26 26.52
N ASN A 310 13.89 6.03 27.23
CA ASN A 310 13.47 5.78 28.61
C ASN A 310 12.10 5.09 28.71
N ALA A 311 11.28 5.14 27.66
CA ALA A 311 9.93 4.60 27.64
C ALA A 311 9.52 4.28 26.21
N GLY A 312 8.98 3.09 26.03
CA GLY A 312 8.47 2.63 24.75
C GLY A 312 7.84 1.26 24.87
N HIS A 313 7.32 0.80 23.74
CA HIS A 313 6.65 -0.48 23.60
C HIS A 313 7.59 -1.48 22.93
N TYR A 314 7.59 -2.72 23.42
CA TYR A 314 8.47 -3.78 22.97
C TYR A 314 7.65 -4.99 22.52
N TRP A 315 8.04 -5.57 21.40
CA TRP A 315 7.47 -6.83 20.92
C TRP A 315 8.53 -7.64 20.18
N ALA A 316 8.21 -8.90 19.91
CA ALA A 316 9.10 -9.81 19.20
C ALA A 316 8.43 -10.39 17.96
N TYR A 317 9.23 -10.58 16.91
CA TYR A 317 8.93 -11.53 15.85
C TYR A 317 9.77 -12.78 16.08
N ILE A 318 9.14 -13.95 16.11
CA ILE A 318 9.84 -15.23 16.29
C ILE A 318 9.38 -16.17 15.17
N PHE A 319 10.33 -16.86 14.55
CA PHE A 319 10.05 -17.83 13.50
C PHE A 319 9.62 -19.16 14.12
N ASP A 320 8.39 -19.58 13.81
CA ASP A 320 7.90 -20.92 14.10
C ASP A 320 8.43 -21.88 13.01
N HIS A 321 9.38 -22.72 13.39
CA HIS A 321 10.00 -23.70 12.50
C HIS A 321 9.09 -24.89 12.17
N ARG A 322 8.03 -25.14 12.96
CA ARG A 322 7.06 -26.22 12.69
C ARG A 322 6.05 -25.78 11.64
N GLU A 323 5.51 -24.57 11.78
CA GLU A 323 4.60 -23.97 10.80
C GLU A 323 5.31 -23.29 9.62
N ASN A 324 6.65 -23.17 9.67
CA ASN A 324 7.47 -22.38 8.72
C ASN A 324 6.92 -20.95 8.53
N ARG A 325 6.63 -20.26 9.64
CA ARG A 325 5.94 -18.97 9.62
C ARG A 325 6.46 -18.02 10.68
N TRP A 326 6.47 -16.72 10.37
CA TRP A 326 6.73 -15.67 11.35
C TRP A 326 5.53 -15.47 12.27
N MET A 327 5.79 -15.37 13.56
CA MET A 327 4.79 -15.11 14.60
C MET A 327 5.15 -13.80 15.30
N LYS A 328 4.17 -12.91 15.49
CA LYS A 328 4.33 -11.65 16.24
C LYS A 328 3.84 -11.87 17.67
N TYR A 329 4.75 -11.75 18.62
CA TYR A 329 4.49 -11.85 20.06
C TYR A 329 4.47 -10.44 20.63
N ASN A 330 3.25 -9.92 20.84
CA ASN A 330 3.01 -8.58 21.35
C ASN A 330 2.13 -8.66 22.61
N ASP A 331 2.78 -8.78 23.77
CA ASP A 331 2.14 -9.02 25.06
C ASP A 331 1.14 -10.19 25.01
N ILE A 332 -0.14 -9.91 25.32
CA ILE A 332 -1.24 -10.89 25.29
C ILE A 332 -1.60 -11.35 23.87
N ALA A 333 -1.19 -10.61 22.83
CA ALA A 333 -1.55 -10.86 21.45
C ALA A 333 -0.41 -11.60 20.73
N VAL A 334 -0.64 -12.90 20.48
CA VAL A 334 0.22 -13.71 19.60
C VAL A 334 -0.48 -13.90 18.27
N THR A 335 0.05 -13.32 17.20
CA THR A 335 -0.58 -13.33 15.87
C THR A 335 0.33 -13.94 14.82
N LYS A 336 -0.26 -14.63 13.85
CA LYS A 336 0.43 -15.04 12.62
C LYS A 336 0.87 -13.78 11.87
N SER A 337 2.09 -13.78 11.37
CA SER A 337 2.68 -12.66 10.66
C SER A 337 3.49 -13.14 9.44
N SER A 338 4.07 -12.19 8.71
CA SER A 338 4.85 -12.42 7.50
C SER A 338 6.21 -11.73 7.57
N TRP A 339 7.11 -12.10 6.66
CA TRP A 339 8.41 -11.44 6.53
C TRP A 339 8.26 -9.95 6.18
N GLU A 340 7.30 -9.62 5.33
CA GLU A 340 7.03 -8.24 4.88
C GLU A 340 6.57 -7.35 6.05
N GLU A 341 5.71 -7.89 6.93
CA GLU A 341 5.31 -7.19 8.14
C GLU A 341 6.48 -7.00 9.12
N LEU A 342 7.30 -8.04 9.32
CA LEU A 342 8.51 -7.95 10.14
C LEU A 342 9.45 -6.86 9.59
N VAL A 343 9.76 -6.87 8.30
CA VAL A 343 10.64 -5.90 7.63
C VAL A 343 10.17 -4.47 7.87
N ARG A 344 8.87 -4.23 7.70
CA ARG A 344 8.25 -2.91 7.87
C ARG A 344 8.40 -2.37 9.29
N ASP A 345 8.21 -3.21 10.30
CA ASP A 345 8.31 -2.79 11.71
C ASP A 345 9.77 -2.75 12.20
N SER A 346 10.69 -3.50 11.56
CA SER A 346 12.02 -3.76 12.09
C SER A 346 13.17 -3.00 11.42
N PHE A 347 13.10 -2.72 10.12
CA PHE A 347 14.23 -2.09 9.40
C PHE A 347 14.43 -0.62 9.81
N GLY A 348 13.38 0.05 10.29
CA GLY A 348 13.37 1.50 10.51
C GLY A 348 13.04 2.27 9.21
N GLY A 349 12.72 3.55 9.34
CA GLY A 349 12.44 4.46 8.23
C GLY A 349 10.97 4.50 7.79
N TYR A 350 10.19 3.47 8.10
CA TYR A 350 8.75 3.40 7.77
C TYR A 350 7.85 3.85 8.93
N ARG A 351 8.28 3.65 10.17
CA ARG A 351 7.53 3.93 11.42
C ARG A 351 8.52 4.32 12.52
N ASN A 352 7.99 4.70 13.68
CA ASN A 352 8.77 4.99 14.88
C ASN A 352 9.37 3.72 15.54
N ALA A 353 8.98 2.55 15.03
CA ALA A 353 9.49 1.24 15.40
C ALA A 353 10.80 0.89 14.68
N SER A 354 11.68 0.20 15.38
CA SER A 354 12.89 -0.35 14.78
C SER A 354 13.42 -1.53 15.60
N ALA A 355 14.06 -2.49 14.93
CA ALA A 355 14.77 -3.55 15.62
C ALA A 355 15.94 -2.99 16.43
N TYR A 356 16.08 -3.52 17.66
CA TYR A 356 17.22 -3.26 18.54
C TYR A 356 18.02 -4.52 18.82
N CYS A 357 17.48 -5.72 18.58
CA CYS A 357 18.21 -6.97 18.70
C CYS A 357 17.78 -7.99 17.63
N LEU A 358 18.77 -8.64 17.02
CA LEU A 358 18.59 -9.73 16.06
C LEU A 358 19.15 -11.02 16.66
N MET A 359 18.38 -12.10 16.62
CA MET A 359 18.79 -13.42 17.11
C MET A 359 18.81 -14.41 15.95
N TYR A 360 20.01 -14.85 15.60
CA TYR A 360 20.24 -15.86 14.57
C TYR A 360 20.61 -17.20 15.21
N ILE A 361 20.22 -18.29 14.58
CA ILE A 361 20.60 -19.65 14.97
C ILE A 361 21.39 -20.32 13.85
N ASN A 362 22.40 -21.09 14.22
CA ASN A 362 23.19 -21.85 13.25
C ASN A 362 22.31 -22.90 12.56
N ASP A 363 22.31 -22.90 11.23
CA ASP A 363 21.44 -23.77 10.43
C ASP A 363 21.95 -25.22 10.31
N LYS A 364 23.22 -25.47 10.64
CA LYS A 364 23.81 -26.82 10.59
C LYS A 364 23.38 -27.72 11.76
N PRO A 365 23.48 -27.29 13.03
CA PRO A 365 23.05 -28.10 14.16
C PRO A 365 21.52 -28.05 14.31
N GLN A 366 20.82 -29.06 13.80
CA GLN A 366 19.37 -29.19 13.95
C GLN A 366 18.92 -29.41 15.41
N PHE A 367 19.83 -29.71 16.35
CA PHE A 367 19.48 -30.01 17.74
C PHE A 367 18.78 -28.85 18.47
N LEU A 368 18.96 -27.60 18.01
CA LEU A 368 18.31 -26.44 18.63
C LEU A 368 16.78 -26.40 18.42
N ILE A 369 16.28 -27.14 17.44
CA ILE A 369 14.88 -27.13 16.99
C ILE A 369 14.30 -28.56 17.00
N GLN A 370 15.06 -29.56 17.45
CA GLN A 370 14.61 -30.95 17.46
C GLN A 370 13.55 -31.17 18.54
N GLU A 371 12.46 -31.83 18.16
CA GLU A 371 11.44 -32.31 19.09
C GLU A 371 12.03 -33.43 19.97
N GLU A 372 11.71 -33.43 21.26
CA GLU A 372 12.13 -34.47 22.19
C GLU A 372 11.31 -35.75 21.96
N PHE A 373 11.95 -36.92 22.03
CA PHE A 373 11.28 -38.21 21.83
C PHE A 373 11.12 -38.98 23.14
N ASN A 374 9.98 -39.64 23.30
CA ASN A 374 9.72 -40.54 24.42
C ASN A 374 10.66 -41.76 24.33
N LYS A 375 11.44 -41.99 25.39
CA LYS A 375 12.47 -43.04 25.45
C LYS A 375 11.91 -44.48 25.43
N GLU A 376 10.64 -44.66 25.77
CA GLU A 376 9.98 -45.98 25.83
C GLU A 376 9.13 -46.27 24.60
N THR A 377 8.44 -45.27 24.05
CA THR A 377 7.52 -45.43 22.90
C THR A 377 8.12 -45.01 21.57
N GLY A 378 9.22 -44.24 21.57
CA GLY A 378 9.84 -43.68 20.37
C GLY A 378 9.02 -42.61 19.66
N GLN A 379 7.89 -42.17 20.24
CA GLN A 379 7.05 -41.11 19.70
C GLN A 379 7.59 -39.73 20.09
N ALA A 380 7.41 -38.73 19.21
CA ALA A 380 7.73 -37.35 19.55
C ALA A 380 6.82 -36.90 20.71
N LEU A 381 7.42 -36.36 21.77
CA LEU A 381 6.70 -35.70 22.85
C LEU A 381 6.16 -34.38 22.32
N VAL A 382 4.85 -34.17 22.41
CA VAL A 382 4.20 -32.96 21.87
C VAL A 382 3.49 -32.21 23.00
N GLY A 383 3.73 -30.89 23.08
CA GLY A 383 3.03 -30.01 24.01
C GLY A 383 3.29 -30.34 25.48
N ILE A 384 2.24 -30.45 26.28
CA ILE A 384 2.29 -30.66 27.74
C ILE A 384 3.03 -31.95 28.11
N GLU A 385 3.09 -32.94 27.22
CA GLU A 385 3.76 -34.21 27.49
C GLU A 385 5.29 -34.09 27.62
N THR A 386 5.87 -32.99 27.14
CA THR A 386 7.29 -32.65 27.33
C THR A 386 7.63 -32.18 28.75
N LEU A 387 6.62 -31.79 29.53
CA LEU A 387 6.84 -31.24 30.86
C LEU A 387 7.15 -32.36 31.88
N PRO A 388 8.08 -32.11 32.83
CA PRO A 388 8.24 -32.89 34.04
C PRO A 388 6.90 -33.08 34.79
N PRO A 389 6.71 -34.19 35.53
CA PRO A 389 5.42 -34.50 36.17
C PRO A 389 4.91 -33.41 37.12
N ASP A 390 5.79 -32.77 37.88
CA ASP A 390 5.44 -31.68 38.80
C ASP A 390 4.90 -30.43 38.07
N LEU A 391 5.49 -30.07 36.92
CA LEU A 391 4.99 -28.97 36.10
C LEU A 391 3.72 -29.35 35.32
N ARG A 392 3.58 -30.63 34.99
CA ARG A 392 2.37 -31.17 34.37
C ARG A 392 1.18 -31.10 35.32
N ASP A 393 1.35 -31.58 36.55
CA ASP A 393 0.32 -31.51 37.58
C ASP A 393 -0.08 -30.05 37.83
N PHE A 394 0.90 -29.15 37.92
CA PHE A 394 0.64 -27.71 38.07
C PHE A 394 -0.19 -27.12 36.93
N VAL A 395 0.15 -27.41 35.65
CA VAL A 395 -0.60 -26.88 34.52
C VAL A 395 -1.99 -27.50 34.41
N GLU A 396 -2.16 -28.77 34.77
CA GLU A 396 -3.47 -29.43 34.81
C GLU A 396 -4.37 -28.83 35.89
N GLU A 397 -3.84 -28.56 37.09
CA GLU A 397 -4.57 -27.88 38.16
C GLU A 397 -4.95 -26.43 37.79
N ASP A 398 -4.09 -25.72 37.06
CA ASP A 398 -4.38 -24.37 36.58
C ASP A 398 -5.46 -24.38 35.48
N ASN A 399 -5.38 -25.31 34.53
CA ASN A 399 -6.40 -25.49 33.51
C ASN A 399 -7.76 -25.84 34.11
N GLN A 400 -7.81 -26.69 35.14
CA GLN A 400 -9.06 -27.00 35.85
C GLN A 400 -9.65 -25.79 36.59
N ARG A 401 -8.80 -24.88 37.08
CA ARG A 401 -9.27 -23.61 37.66
C ARG A 401 -9.87 -22.71 36.58
N PHE A 402 -9.21 -22.62 35.43
CA PHE A 402 -9.72 -21.86 34.28
C PHE A 402 -11.04 -22.42 33.73
N GLU A 403 -11.21 -23.74 33.69
CA GLU A 403 -12.48 -24.38 33.33
C GLU A 403 -13.61 -24.01 34.31
N LYS A 404 -13.33 -23.97 35.61
CA LYS A 404 -14.31 -23.51 36.61
C LYS A 404 -14.67 -22.05 36.44
N GLU A 405 -13.70 -21.18 36.11
CA GLU A 405 -13.97 -19.78 35.81
C GLU A 405 -14.94 -19.62 34.61
N LEU A 406 -14.79 -20.46 33.58
CA LEU A 406 -15.72 -20.50 32.43
C LEU A 406 -17.12 -20.99 32.85
N GLU A 407 -17.21 -22.04 33.67
CA GLU A 407 -18.49 -22.55 34.17
C GLU A 407 -19.22 -21.50 35.04
N GLU A 408 -18.48 -20.83 35.92
CA GLU A 408 -19.00 -19.74 36.75
C GLU A 408 -19.47 -18.56 35.91
N TRP A 409 -18.74 -18.22 34.85
CA TRP A 409 -19.13 -17.17 33.91
C TRP A 409 -20.46 -17.48 33.21
N ASP A 410 -20.63 -18.70 32.68
CA ASP A 410 -21.87 -19.11 32.03
C ASP A 410 -23.05 -19.15 33.01
N ALA A 411 -22.81 -19.61 34.25
CA ALA A 411 -23.81 -19.60 35.31
C ALA A 411 -24.26 -18.17 35.66
N GLN A 412 -23.32 -17.24 35.78
CA GLN A 412 -23.60 -15.83 36.04
C GLN A 412 -24.39 -15.20 34.88
N LEU A 413 -24.03 -15.53 33.63
CA LEU A 413 -24.72 -15.04 32.44
C LEU A 413 -26.18 -15.54 32.41
N ALA A 414 -26.41 -16.81 32.71
CA ALA A 414 -27.74 -17.40 32.80
C ALA A 414 -28.58 -16.78 33.92
N GLN A 415 -27.96 -16.52 35.08
CA GLN A 415 -28.62 -15.86 36.20
C GLN A 415 -29.01 -14.43 35.86
N LYS A 416 -28.11 -13.67 35.20
CA LYS A 416 -28.39 -12.31 34.73
C LYS A 416 -29.53 -12.28 33.72
N ALA A 417 -29.56 -13.21 32.76
CA ALA A 417 -30.66 -13.34 31.79
C ALA A 417 -32.00 -13.69 32.46
N LEU A 418 -32.00 -14.53 33.50
CA LEU A 418 -33.20 -14.85 34.28
C LEU A 418 -33.69 -13.64 35.09
N GLN A 419 -32.77 -12.90 35.71
CA GLN A 419 -33.04 -11.66 36.43
C GLN A 419 -33.66 -10.61 35.50
N GLU A 420 -33.10 -10.42 34.31
CA GLU A 420 -33.63 -9.50 33.29
C GLU A 420 -35.00 -9.94 32.78
N LYS A 421 -35.26 -11.24 32.58
CA LYS A 421 -36.60 -11.77 32.25
C LYS A 421 -37.62 -11.53 33.36
N LEU A 422 -37.23 -11.68 34.63
CA LEU A 422 -38.09 -11.40 35.79
C LEU A 422 -38.42 -9.91 35.89
N VAL A 423 -37.43 -9.04 35.69
CA VAL A 423 -37.61 -7.58 35.67
C VAL A 423 -38.45 -7.14 34.47
N ALA A 424 -38.26 -7.73 33.29
CA ALA A 424 -39.09 -7.48 32.11
C ALA A 424 -40.53 -7.94 32.31
N SER A 425 -40.75 -9.06 33.01
CA SER A 425 -42.08 -9.57 33.36
C SER A 425 -42.79 -8.70 34.41
N GLN A 426 -42.03 -8.11 35.34
CA GLN A 426 -42.55 -7.10 36.28
C GLN A 426 -42.90 -5.79 35.57
N LYS A 427 -42.04 -5.31 34.65
CA LYS A 427 -42.35 -4.14 33.81
C LYS A 427 -43.57 -4.36 32.91
N LEU A 428 -43.80 -5.58 32.40
CA LEU A 428 -45.01 -5.91 31.63
C LEU A 428 -46.27 -5.81 32.49
N ARG A 429 -46.20 -6.30 33.75
CA ARG A 429 -47.31 -6.19 34.72
C ARG A 429 -47.59 -4.77 35.20
N GLU A 430 -46.57 -3.92 35.28
CA GLU A 430 -46.75 -2.50 35.60
C GLU A 430 -47.28 -1.72 34.38
N SER A 431 -46.90 -2.10 33.15
CA SER A 431 -47.34 -1.44 31.91
C SER A 431 -48.82 -1.67 31.53
N GLU A 432 -49.48 -2.71 32.05
CA GLU A 432 -50.94 -2.88 31.91
C GLU A 432 -51.75 -1.96 32.85
N SER A 433 -51.10 -1.26 33.80
CA SER A 433 -51.77 -0.39 34.77
C SER A 433 -51.64 1.11 34.49
N SER A 434 -50.93 1.53 33.44
CA SER A 434 -50.72 2.95 33.13
C SER A 434 -50.72 3.23 31.63
N VAL A 435 -51.92 3.43 31.07
CA VAL A 435 -52.11 4.19 29.83
C VAL A 435 -51.99 5.68 30.17
N THR A 436 -50.93 6.36 29.74
CA THR A 436 -50.96 7.74 29.19
C THR A 436 -49.58 8.26 28.78
N THR A 437 -49.57 8.96 27.63
CA THR A 437 -48.64 10.02 27.17
C THR A 437 -47.18 9.70 26.80
N ALA A 438 -46.98 9.62 25.49
CA ALA A 438 -45.98 10.27 24.61
C ALA A 438 -44.61 10.80 25.12
N GLN A 439 -43.63 10.57 24.24
CA GLN A 439 -42.45 11.37 23.85
C GLN A 439 -41.03 10.84 24.18
N ALA A 440 -40.36 10.46 23.08
CA ALA A 440 -38.98 10.67 22.67
C ALA A 440 -37.85 10.53 23.73
N GLY A 441 -37.15 9.40 23.66
CA GLY A 441 -35.80 9.22 24.20
C GLY A 441 -34.77 9.20 23.07
N GLU A 442 -33.71 9.98 23.25
CA GLU A 442 -32.40 9.88 22.58
C GLU A 442 -31.80 8.46 22.77
N PRO A 443 -31.00 7.93 21.81
CA PRO A 443 -30.18 6.76 22.09
C PRO A 443 -28.75 7.18 22.45
N GLU A 444 -28.45 6.90 23.71
CA GLU A 444 -27.13 6.82 24.33
C GLU A 444 -26.38 5.57 23.85
N TYR A 445 -25.05 5.68 23.88
CA TYR A 445 -23.99 4.72 23.52
C TYR A 445 -24.34 3.23 23.63
N LEU A 446 -24.12 2.47 22.56
CA LEU A 446 -24.12 1.00 22.56
C LEU A 446 -22.72 0.45 22.28
N GLU A 447 -22.27 -0.39 23.21
CA GLU A 447 -21.03 -1.16 23.25
C GLU A 447 -20.83 -2.05 22.00
N GLN A 448 -19.57 -2.20 21.60
CA GLN A 448 -19.13 -3.05 20.49
C GLN A 448 -19.25 -4.55 20.82
N PRO A 449 -19.79 -5.41 19.92
CA PRO A 449 -19.75 -6.87 20.07
C PRO A 449 -18.44 -7.47 19.55
N SER A 450 -17.98 -8.52 20.22
CA SER A 450 -16.70 -9.21 20.00
C SER A 450 -16.67 -10.17 18.78
N ARG A 451 -15.44 -10.52 18.38
CA ARG A 451 -14.95 -11.26 17.18
C ARG A 451 -15.57 -12.64 16.85
N SER A 452 -16.59 -13.16 17.54
CA SER A 452 -16.98 -14.59 17.45
C SER A 452 -18.19 -14.93 16.57
N ASP A 453 -18.93 -13.92 16.07
CA ASP A 453 -20.37 -14.13 15.89
C ASP A 453 -20.79 -14.70 14.52
N PHE A 454 -19.96 -14.59 13.46
CA PHE A 454 -20.32 -15.17 12.15
C PHE A 454 -19.90 -16.64 11.98
N SER A 455 -18.77 -17.05 12.58
CA SER A 455 -18.38 -18.46 12.64
C SER A 455 -19.49 -19.29 13.30
N LYS A 456 -20.21 -18.70 14.27
CA LYS A 456 -21.40 -19.31 14.89
C LYS A 456 -22.61 -19.32 13.96
N HIS A 457 -22.99 -18.19 13.34
CA HIS A 457 -24.20 -18.13 12.51
C HIS A 457 -24.15 -19.04 11.27
N LEU A 458 -23.03 -19.07 10.53
CA LEU A 458 -22.90 -19.96 9.37
C LEU A 458 -22.85 -21.44 9.78
N LYS A 459 -22.23 -21.76 10.92
CA LYS A 459 -22.24 -23.12 11.49
C LYS A 459 -23.65 -23.54 11.90
N GLU A 460 -24.36 -22.69 12.64
CA GLU A 460 -25.74 -22.94 13.06
C GLU A 460 -26.66 -23.13 11.86
N GLU A 461 -26.54 -22.30 10.83
CA GLU A 461 -27.33 -22.44 9.60
C GLU A 461 -26.99 -23.75 8.87
N THR A 462 -25.71 -24.11 8.78
CA THR A 462 -25.26 -25.38 8.19
C THR A 462 -25.82 -26.58 8.97
N ILE A 463 -25.80 -26.54 10.30
CA ILE A 463 -26.39 -27.57 11.18
C ILE A 463 -27.91 -27.64 11.01
N ARG A 464 -28.60 -26.50 10.91
CA ARG A 464 -30.05 -26.43 10.65
C ARG A 464 -30.41 -27.05 9.31
N ILE A 465 -29.62 -26.80 8.27
CA ILE A 465 -29.83 -27.36 6.93
C ILE A 465 -29.58 -28.87 6.92
N ILE A 466 -28.50 -29.34 7.55
CA ILE A 466 -28.24 -30.77 7.73
C ILE A 466 -29.42 -31.44 8.46
N THR A 467 -29.88 -30.82 9.53
CA THR A 467 -31.04 -31.31 10.30
C THR A 467 -32.26 -31.38 9.40
N LYS A 468 -32.57 -30.34 8.63
CA LYS A 468 -33.68 -30.33 7.68
C LYS A 468 -33.55 -31.42 6.61
N ALA A 469 -32.37 -31.58 6.01
CA ALA A 469 -32.07 -32.60 5.01
C ALA A 469 -32.28 -34.03 5.55
N SER A 470 -31.92 -34.28 6.81
CA SER A 470 -32.09 -35.58 7.48
C SER A 470 -33.57 -35.98 7.70
N HIS A 471 -34.49 -35.02 7.63
CA HIS A 471 -35.94 -35.26 7.73
C HIS A 471 -36.62 -35.45 6.36
N GLU A 472 -35.97 -35.11 5.25
CA GLU A 472 -36.55 -35.20 3.89
C GLU A 472 -36.43 -36.61 3.28
N HIS A 473 -35.56 -37.47 3.82
CA HIS A 473 -35.30 -38.82 3.29
C HIS A 473 -35.47 -39.90 4.35
N GLU A 474 -36.04 -41.04 3.93
CA GLU A 474 -36.17 -42.25 4.75
C GLU A 474 -34.80 -42.92 4.96
N ASP A 475 -33.91 -42.81 3.96
CA ASP A 475 -32.49 -43.17 4.05
C ASP A 475 -31.69 -42.05 4.73
N LYS A 476 -31.09 -42.38 5.88
CA LYS A 476 -30.28 -41.47 6.70
C LYS A 476 -28.77 -41.67 6.50
N SER A 477 -28.36 -42.31 5.40
CA SER A 477 -26.95 -42.42 5.05
C SER A 477 -26.30 -41.02 4.93
N PRO A 478 -25.08 -40.80 5.46
CA PRO A 478 -24.42 -39.51 5.41
C PRO A 478 -24.25 -38.96 3.99
N GLU A 479 -24.10 -39.85 3.00
CA GLU A 479 -24.00 -39.51 1.57
C GLU A 479 -25.29 -38.91 1.02
N THR A 480 -26.44 -39.52 1.33
CA THR A 480 -27.77 -39.05 0.91
C THR A 480 -28.12 -37.74 1.60
N VAL A 481 -27.86 -37.63 2.91
CA VAL A 481 -28.12 -36.41 3.68
C VAL A 481 -27.23 -35.26 3.19
N LEU A 482 -25.95 -35.50 2.89
CA LEU A 482 -25.06 -34.48 2.33
C LEU A 482 -25.56 -33.95 0.98
N GLN A 483 -25.99 -34.84 0.07
CA GLN A 483 -26.47 -34.42 -1.24
C GLN A 483 -27.73 -33.55 -1.14
N SER A 484 -28.64 -33.91 -0.24
CA SER A 484 -29.85 -33.11 0.01
C SER A 484 -29.54 -31.81 0.74
N ALA A 485 -28.60 -31.79 1.69
CA ALA A 485 -28.14 -30.58 2.36
C ALA A 485 -27.51 -29.57 1.39
N ILE A 486 -26.65 -30.03 0.47
CA ILE A 486 -26.06 -29.18 -0.58
C ILE A 486 -27.15 -28.58 -1.46
N LYS A 487 -28.16 -29.37 -1.86
CA LYS A 487 -29.27 -28.89 -2.69
C LYS A 487 -30.12 -27.85 -1.96
N LEU A 488 -30.41 -28.08 -0.67
CA LEU A 488 -31.16 -27.13 0.15
C LEU A 488 -30.39 -25.83 0.35
N GLU A 489 -29.09 -25.92 0.63
CA GLU A 489 -28.25 -24.73 0.84
C GLU A 489 -28.09 -23.93 -0.45
N TYR A 490 -27.80 -24.60 -1.57
CA TYR A 490 -27.78 -23.95 -2.88
C TYR A 490 -29.12 -23.25 -3.19
N SER A 491 -30.25 -23.91 -2.90
CA SER A 491 -31.57 -23.31 -3.11
C SER A 491 -31.82 -22.08 -2.22
N ARG A 492 -31.33 -22.09 -0.96
CA ARG A 492 -31.41 -20.93 -0.06
C ARG A 492 -30.58 -19.77 -0.58
N LEU A 493 -29.35 -20.04 -1.02
CA LEU A 493 -28.42 -19.03 -1.55
C LEU A 493 -28.88 -18.47 -2.90
N VAL A 494 -29.52 -19.27 -3.76
CA VAL A 494 -30.16 -18.78 -5.00
C VAL A 494 -31.29 -17.81 -4.68
N LYS A 495 -32.12 -18.07 -3.65
CA LYS A 495 -33.15 -17.11 -3.23
C LYS A 495 -32.54 -15.79 -2.79
N LEU A 496 -31.49 -15.82 -1.98
CA LEU A 496 -30.77 -14.60 -1.58
C LEU A 496 -30.16 -13.86 -2.77
N ALA A 497 -29.64 -14.59 -3.77
CA ALA A 497 -29.08 -13.98 -4.98
C ALA A 497 -30.13 -13.33 -5.90
N GLN A 498 -31.39 -13.77 -5.82
CA GLN A 498 -32.51 -13.27 -6.63
C GLN A 498 -33.39 -12.24 -5.90
N GLU A 499 -33.16 -12.02 -4.61
CA GLU A 499 -33.93 -11.06 -3.81
C GLU A 499 -33.54 -9.63 -4.19
N ASP A 500 -34.53 -8.80 -4.51
CA ASP A 500 -34.31 -7.35 -4.69
C ASP A 500 -34.12 -6.71 -3.30
N THR A 501 -32.90 -6.28 -3.01
CA THR A 501 -32.54 -5.72 -1.70
C THR A 501 -32.57 -4.20 -1.68
N PRO A 502 -32.86 -3.59 -0.51
CA PRO A 502 -32.67 -2.15 -0.33
C PRO A 502 -31.16 -1.81 -0.32
N PRO A 503 -30.76 -0.54 -0.55
CA PRO A 503 -29.36 -0.14 -0.71
C PRO A 503 -28.44 -0.50 0.47
N GLU A 504 -28.98 -0.59 1.68
CA GLU A 504 -28.25 -0.98 2.88
C GLU A 504 -27.99 -2.49 3.01
N THR A 505 -28.58 -3.31 2.16
CA THR A 505 -28.45 -4.78 2.22
C THR A 505 -27.82 -5.32 0.94
N ASP A 506 -26.66 -5.96 1.07
CA ASP A 506 -26.02 -6.70 -0.02
C ASP A 506 -25.76 -8.16 0.41
N TYR A 507 -26.53 -9.11 -0.14
CA TYR A 507 -26.39 -10.52 0.17
C TYR A 507 -25.08 -11.16 -0.34
N ARG A 508 -24.36 -10.52 -1.27
CA ARG A 508 -23.01 -10.95 -1.66
C ARG A 508 -22.03 -10.87 -0.49
N LEU A 509 -22.22 -9.90 0.42
CA LEU A 509 -21.39 -9.76 1.63
C LEU A 509 -21.62 -10.91 2.62
N HIS A 510 -22.83 -11.48 2.62
CA HIS A 510 -23.25 -12.52 3.55
C HIS A 510 -22.66 -13.89 3.21
N HIS A 511 -22.50 -14.21 1.93
CA HIS A 511 -21.97 -15.51 1.52
C HIS A 511 -21.30 -15.49 0.14
N VAL A 512 -20.13 -16.13 0.01
CA VAL A 512 -19.35 -16.23 -1.24
C VAL A 512 -20.15 -16.82 -2.40
N VAL A 513 -20.99 -17.82 -2.13
CA VAL A 513 -21.80 -18.46 -3.18
C VAL A 513 -22.87 -17.52 -3.73
N VAL A 514 -23.38 -16.55 -2.96
CA VAL A 514 -24.29 -15.52 -3.50
C VAL A 514 -23.56 -14.67 -4.53
N TYR A 515 -22.33 -14.25 -4.21
CA TYR A 515 -21.45 -13.57 -5.14
C TYR A 515 -21.21 -14.42 -6.40
N PHE A 516 -20.88 -15.71 -6.26
CA PHE A 516 -20.69 -16.62 -7.39
C PHE A 516 -21.92 -16.80 -8.26
N ILE A 517 -23.12 -16.91 -7.67
CA ILE A 517 -24.38 -17.08 -8.41
C ILE A 517 -24.67 -15.83 -9.25
N GLN A 518 -24.61 -14.63 -8.66
CA GLN A 518 -24.87 -13.39 -9.40
C GLN A 518 -23.83 -13.16 -10.50
N ASN A 519 -22.61 -13.63 -10.30
CA ASN A 519 -21.50 -13.51 -11.23
C ASN A 519 -21.38 -14.67 -12.24
N GLN A 520 -22.33 -15.62 -12.24
CA GLN A 520 -22.39 -16.77 -13.14
C GLN A 520 -21.15 -17.68 -13.08
N ALA A 521 -20.64 -17.96 -11.88
CA ALA A 521 -19.52 -18.88 -11.69
C ALA A 521 -19.86 -20.31 -12.17
N PRO A 522 -18.86 -21.10 -12.63
CA PRO A 522 -19.11 -22.48 -13.04
C PRO A 522 -19.70 -23.30 -11.89
N LYS A 523 -20.74 -24.10 -12.19
CA LYS A 523 -21.46 -24.89 -11.17
C LYS A 523 -20.55 -25.77 -10.32
N LYS A 524 -19.47 -26.30 -10.92
CA LYS A 524 -18.50 -27.15 -10.21
C LYS A 524 -17.66 -26.36 -9.18
N ILE A 525 -17.39 -25.08 -9.43
CA ILE A 525 -16.73 -24.18 -8.46
C ILE A 525 -17.67 -23.94 -7.27
N ILE A 526 -18.95 -23.70 -7.54
CA ILE A 526 -19.97 -23.54 -6.50
C ILE A 526 -20.14 -24.84 -5.69
N GLU A 527 -20.22 -25.98 -6.35
CA GLU A 527 -20.35 -27.30 -5.71
C GLU A 527 -19.15 -27.62 -4.81
N LYS A 528 -17.92 -27.41 -5.30
CA LYS A 528 -16.71 -27.56 -4.48
C LYS A 528 -16.72 -26.61 -3.28
N THR A 529 -17.16 -25.37 -3.45
CA THR A 529 -17.23 -24.38 -2.35
C THR A 529 -18.25 -24.77 -1.29
N LEU A 530 -19.41 -25.32 -1.68
CA LEU A 530 -20.39 -25.87 -0.75
C LEU A 530 -19.86 -27.13 -0.04
N LEU A 531 -19.14 -28.00 -0.75
CA LEU A 531 -18.48 -29.15 -0.13
C LEU A 531 -17.47 -28.72 0.93
N GLU A 532 -16.69 -27.65 0.69
CA GLU A 532 -15.77 -27.11 1.70
C GLU A 532 -16.50 -26.55 2.93
N GLN A 533 -17.67 -25.93 2.75
CA GLN A 533 -18.54 -25.51 3.87
C GLN A 533 -19.00 -26.71 4.71
N PHE A 534 -19.47 -27.78 4.06
CA PHE A 534 -19.89 -29.01 4.78
C PHE A 534 -18.70 -29.84 5.29
N GLY A 535 -17.50 -29.62 4.77
CA GLY A 535 -16.25 -30.27 5.17
C GLY A 535 -15.44 -29.52 6.24
N ASP A 536 -15.95 -28.38 6.73
CA ASP A 536 -15.27 -27.58 7.77
C ASP A 536 -15.09 -28.40 9.06
N ARG A 537 -13.85 -28.43 9.56
CA ARG A 537 -13.46 -29.12 10.81
C ARG A 537 -14.24 -28.63 12.03
N ASN A 538 -14.74 -27.40 11.97
CA ASN A 538 -15.58 -26.82 13.00
C ASN A 538 -16.93 -27.53 13.17
N LEU A 539 -17.35 -28.37 12.22
CA LEU A 539 -18.56 -29.19 12.32
C LEU A 539 -18.34 -30.50 13.10
N SER A 540 -17.09 -30.84 13.48
CA SER A 540 -16.78 -32.12 14.15
C SER A 540 -17.29 -32.22 15.59
N PHE A 541 -17.66 -31.10 16.22
CA PHE A 541 -18.17 -31.06 17.59
C PHE A 541 -19.63 -31.51 17.73
N ASP A 542 -20.39 -31.60 16.63
CA ASP A 542 -21.76 -32.15 16.61
C ASP A 542 -21.74 -33.55 15.99
N GLU A 543 -22.11 -34.59 16.76
CA GLU A 543 -22.13 -35.99 16.31
C GLU A 543 -22.94 -36.19 15.01
N ARG A 544 -23.97 -35.36 14.77
CA ARG A 544 -24.83 -35.45 13.58
C ARG A 544 -24.12 -34.94 12.33
N CYS A 545 -23.23 -33.97 12.48
CA CYS A 545 -22.53 -33.32 11.38
C CYS A 545 -21.17 -33.95 11.10
N HIS A 546 -20.57 -34.64 12.09
CA HIS A 546 -19.25 -35.28 11.96
C HIS A 546 -19.15 -36.28 10.81
N ASN A 547 -20.15 -37.15 10.65
CA ASN A 547 -20.15 -38.16 9.57
C ASN A 547 -20.34 -37.50 8.19
N ILE A 548 -21.18 -36.47 8.11
CA ILE A 548 -21.42 -35.70 6.88
C ILE A 548 -20.16 -34.93 6.48
N MET A 549 -19.47 -34.34 7.45
CA MET A 549 -18.19 -33.66 7.26
C MET A 549 -17.13 -34.58 6.69
N LYS A 550 -16.99 -35.81 7.22
CA LYS A 550 -16.05 -36.80 6.67
C LYS A 550 -16.38 -37.20 5.24
N VAL A 551 -17.65 -37.37 4.91
CA VAL A 551 -18.08 -37.66 3.52
C VAL A 551 -17.82 -36.48 2.60
N ALA A 552 -18.04 -35.24 3.06
CA ALA A 552 -17.71 -34.04 2.29
C ALA A 552 -16.20 -33.94 2.00
N GLN A 553 -15.36 -34.19 3.01
CA GLN A 553 -13.89 -34.23 2.86
C GLN A 553 -13.44 -35.33 1.89
N ALA A 554 -13.99 -36.53 2.01
CA ALA A 554 -13.71 -37.62 1.07
C ALA A 554 -14.13 -37.27 -0.36
N LYS A 555 -15.29 -36.61 -0.53
CA LYS A 555 -15.73 -36.13 -1.85
C LYS A 555 -14.81 -35.05 -2.43
N ILE A 556 -14.27 -34.14 -1.61
CA ILE A 556 -13.29 -33.12 -2.06
C ILE A 556 -12.02 -33.81 -2.57
N GLU A 557 -11.51 -34.82 -1.86
CA GLU A 557 -10.31 -35.58 -2.27
C GLU A 557 -10.50 -36.35 -3.58
N MET A 558 -11.75 -36.72 -3.91
CA MET A 558 -12.09 -37.42 -5.15
C MET A 558 -12.25 -36.49 -6.36
N ILE A 559 -12.30 -35.16 -6.19
CA ILE A 559 -12.42 -34.20 -7.29
C ILE A 559 -11.14 -34.21 -8.11
N LYS A 560 -11.22 -34.61 -9.37
CA LYS A 560 -10.07 -34.59 -10.28
C LYS A 560 -9.76 -33.18 -10.77
N PRO A 561 -8.48 -32.87 -11.07
CA PRO A 561 -8.11 -31.58 -11.70
C PRO A 561 -8.79 -31.33 -13.05
N GLU A 562 -9.19 -32.38 -13.75
CA GLU A 562 -9.96 -32.34 -15.00
C GLU A 562 -11.41 -31.86 -14.79
N GLU A 563 -11.92 -31.98 -13.56
CA GLU A 563 -13.28 -31.59 -13.20
C GLU A 563 -13.34 -30.16 -12.68
N VAL A 564 -12.37 -29.76 -11.86
CA VAL A 564 -12.22 -28.41 -11.30
C VAL A 564 -10.76 -27.97 -11.47
N ASN A 565 -10.54 -26.93 -12.28
CA ASN A 565 -9.23 -26.30 -12.33
C ASN A 565 -8.98 -25.56 -11.01
N LEU A 566 -7.88 -25.91 -10.31
CA LEU A 566 -7.53 -25.33 -9.01
C LEU A 566 -7.13 -23.86 -9.09
N GLU A 567 -6.52 -23.43 -10.20
CA GLU A 567 -6.17 -22.02 -10.44
C GLU A 567 -7.44 -21.20 -10.66
N GLU A 568 -8.36 -21.69 -11.50
CA GLU A 568 -9.67 -21.04 -11.71
C GLU A 568 -10.46 -20.95 -10.40
N TYR A 569 -10.45 -22.01 -9.59
CA TYR A 569 -11.07 -22.01 -8.26
C TYR A 569 -10.51 -20.92 -7.35
N GLU A 570 -9.19 -20.79 -7.30
CA GLU A 570 -8.55 -19.79 -6.44
C GLU A 570 -8.74 -18.37 -6.97
N GLU A 571 -8.80 -18.16 -8.29
CA GLU A 571 -9.13 -16.87 -8.91
C GLU A 571 -10.53 -16.39 -8.51
N TRP A 572 -11.53 -17.27 -8.53
CA TRP A 572 -12.90 -16.93 -8.09
C TRP A 572 -12.94 -16.51 -6.61
N HIS A 573 -12.23 -17.23 -5.74
CA HIS A 573 -12.13 -16.86 -4.33
C HIS A 573 -11.31 -15.59 -4.10
N GLN A 574 -10.28 -15.35 -4.91
CA GLN A 574 -9.50 -14.11 -4.87
C GLN A 574 -10.35 -12.91 -5.30
N ASP A 575 -11.19 -13.04 -6.33
CA ASP A 575 -12.14 -12.01 -6.74
C ASP A 575 -13.13 -11.68 -5.62
N TYR A 576 -13.63 -12.70 -4.92
CA TYR A 576 -14.51 -12.48 -3.76
C TYR A 576 -13.79 -11.80 -2.58
N ARG A 577 -12.54 -12.18 -2.29
CA ARG A 577 -11.71 -11.50 -1.27
C ARG A 577 -11.52 -10.03 -1.63
N LYS A 578 -11.17 -9.73 -2.87
CA LYS A 578 -11.01 -8.36 -3.37
C LYS A 578 -12.32 -7.57 -3.32
N PHE A 579 -13.45 -8.18 -3.64
CA PHE A 579 -14.77 -7.56 -3.46
C PHE A 579 -15.01 -7.14 -2.00
N ARG A 580 -14.73 -8.03 -1.03
CA ARG A 580 -14.88 -7.71 0.40
C ARG A 580 -13.93 -6.61 0.87
N GLU A 581 -12.68 -6.63 0.41
CA GLU A 581 -11.70 -5.57 0.69
C GLU A 581 -12.17 -4.23 0.13
N THR A 582 -12.66 -4.23 -1.12
CA THR A 582 -13.24 -3.03 -1.76
C THR A 582 -14.42 -2.49 -0.97
N THR A 583 -15.31 -3.36 -0.47
CA THR A 583 -16.40 -2.96 0.42
C THR A 583 -15.88 -2.29 1.69
N MET A 584 -14.83 -2.83 2.31
CA MET A 584 -14.29 -2.25 3.54
C MET A 584 -13.58 -0.90 3.28
N TYR A 585 -12.85 -0.78 2.16
CA TYR A 585 -12.31 0.50 1.71
C TYR A 585 -13.43 1.54 1.55
N LEU A 586 -14.53 1.16 0.90
CA LEU A 586 -15.70 2.03 0.73
C LEU A 586 -16.31 2.43 2.07
N ILE A 587 -16.55 1.48 2.97
CA ILE A 587 -17.11 1.74 4.31
C ILE A 587 -16.24 2.73 5.08
N ILE A 588 -14.93 2.48 5.18
CA ILE A 588 -14.02 3.34 5.96
C ILE A 588 -13.92 4.73 5.32
N GLY A 589 -13.86 4.80 3.99
CA GLY A 589 -13.86 6.06 3.25
C GLY A 589 -15.10 6.89 3.59
N LEU A 590 -16.28 6.31 3.45
CA LEU A 590 -17.55 6.99 3.72
C LEU A 590 -17.76 7.32 5.21
N GLU A 591 -17.33 6.45 6.14
CA GLU A 591 -17.37 6.73 7.57
C GLU A 591 -16.50 7.93 7.95
N ASN A 592 -15.31 8.07 7.35
CA ASN A 592 -14.45 9.23 7.56
C ASN A 592 -15.00 10.49 6.88
N PHE A 593 -15.63 10.35 5.71
CA PHE A 593 -16.32 11.44 5.04
C PHE A 593 -17.41 12.04 5.93
N GLN A 594 -18.23 11.21 6.57
CA GLN A 594 -19.28 11.64 7.52
C GLN A 594 -18.72 12.30 8.80
N ARG A 595 -17.46 12.03 9.15
CA ARG A 595 -16.74 12.66 10.28
C ARG A 595 -15.96 13.91 9.87
N GLU A 596 -16.10 14.36 8.62
CA GLU A 596 -15.33 15.47 8.04
C GLU A 596 -13.80 15.23 8.07
N SER A 597 -13.35 13.98 8.21
CA SER A 597 -11.94 13.60 8.06
C SER A 597 -11.64 13.32 6.59
N TYR A 598 -11.54 14.39 5.80
CA TYR A 598 -11.43 14.29 4.34
C TYR A 598 -10.11 13.68 3.86
N ILE A 599 -9.00 13.89 4.57
CA ILE A 599 -7.70 13.29 4.23
C ILE A 599 -7.77 11.77 4.30
N ASP A 600 -8.23 11.23 5.44
CA ASP A 600 -8.37 9.77 5.60
C ASP A 600 -9.41 9.24 4.60
N SER A 601 -10.57 9.90 4.50
CA SER A 601 -11.63 9.52 3.56
C SER A 601 -11.11 9.36 2.12
N LEU A 602 -10.37 10.34 1.62
CA LEU A 602 -9.86 10.37 0.25
C LEU A 602 -8.99 9.15 -0.08
N LEU A 603 -8.07 8.78 0.81
CA LEU A 603 -7.14 7.67 0.60
C LEU A 603 -7.89 6.32 0.47
N PHE A 604 -8.90 6.10 1.31
CA PHE A 604 -9.71 4.88 1.26
C PHE A 604 -10.66 4.87 0.05
N LEU A 605 -11.26 6.01 -0.33
CA LEU A 605 -12.16 6.12 -1.48
C LEU A 605 -11.43 5.94 -2.82
N ILE A 606 -10.20 6.44 -2.96
CA ILE A 606 -9.36 6.18 -4.15
C ILE A 606 -9.10 4.68 -4.33
N CYS A 607 -8.75 3.98 -3.23
CA CYS A 607 -8.55 2.53 -3.26
C CYS A 607 -9.83 1.78 -3.60
N ALA A 608 -10.96 2.19 -3.01
CA ALA A 608 -12.26 1.61 -3.31
C ALA A 608 -12.60 1.78 -4.80
N TYR A 609 -12.40 2.97 -5.37
CA TYR A 609 -12.70 3.26 -6.77
C TYR A 609 -11.84 2.42 -7.73
N GLN A 610 -10.52 2.39 -7.52
CA GLN A 610 -9.60 1.65 -8.37
C GLN A 610 -9.88 0.14 -8.31
N ASN A 611 -10.03 -0.42 -7.11
CA ASN A 611 -10.37 -1.83 -6.97
C ASN A 611 -11.74 -2.16 -7.57
N ASN A 612 -12.70 -1.24 -7.46
CA ASN A 612 -14.04 -1.42 -8.03
C ASN A 612 -14.02 -1.43 -9.56
N LYS A 613 -13.28 -0.51 -10.21
CA LYS A 613 -13.08 -0.51 -11.67
C LYS A 613 -12.47 -1.82 -12.15
N GLU A 614 -11.46 -2.33 -11.45
CA GLU A 614 -10.83 -3.62 -11.78
C GLU A 614 -11.81 -4.79 -11.62
N LEU A 615 -12.64 -4.80 -10.58
CA LEU A 615 -13.68 -5.81 -10.41
C LEU A 615 -14.74 -5.73 -11.51
N LEU A 616 -15.28 -4.54 -11.78
CA LEU A 616 -16.31 -4.31 -12.79
C LEU A 616 -15.82 -4.63 -14.21
N SER A 617 -14.53 -4.50 -14.49
CA SER A 617 -13.93 -4.94 -15.77
C SER A 617 -14.12 -6.45 -16.04
N LYS A 618 -14.29 -7.26 -14.99
CA LYS A 618 -14.57 -8.70 -15.08
C LYS A 618 -16.06 -9.04 -15.12
N GLY A 619 -16.94 -8.08 -14.86
CA GLY A 619 -18.39 -8.24 -14.96
C GLY A 619 -19.18 -7.26 -14.07
N PRO A 620 -20.44 -6.95 -14.43
CA PRO A 620 -21.23 -5.89 -13.79
C PRO A 620 -21.61 -6.18 -12.33
N TYR A 621 -21.68 -7.46 -11.93
CA TYR A 621 -22.02 -7.87 -10.56
C TYR A 621 -20.79 -8.14 -9.67
N ARG A 622 -19.58 -7.84 -10.15
CA ARG A 622 -18.32 -8.11 -9.44
C ARG A 622 -18.00 -7.05 -8.38
N GLY A 623 -18.52 -5.84 -8.53
CA GLY A 623 -18.22 -4.68 -7.68
C GLY A 623 -19.46 -3.99 -7.11
N HIS A 624 -19.28 -2.76 -6.65
CA HIS A 624 -20.30 -1.84 -6.14
C HIS A 624 -20.72 -0.81 -7.18
N ASP A 625 -21.76 -0.06 -6.86
CA ASP A 625 -22.25 1.07 -7.67
C ASP A 625 -21.12 2.09 -7.90
N GLU A 626 -20.75 2.27 -9.16
CA GLU A 626 -19.65 3.10 -9.57
C GLU A 626 -19.94 4.59 -9.38
N GLU A 627 -21.20 5.02 -9.59
CA GLU A 627 -21.61 6.42 -9.45
C GLU A 627 -21.48 6.86 -7.98
N LEU A 628 -21.86 5.98 -7.04
CA LEU A 628 -21.72 6.24 -5.60
C LEU A 628 -20.25 6.52 -5.22
N ILE A 629 -19.34 5.62 -5.61
CA ILE A 629 -17.91 5.77 -5.26
C ILE A 629 -17.30 6.97 -5.99
N SER A 630 -17.65 7.17 -7.27
CA SER A 630 -17.23 8.33 -8.07
C SER A 630 -17.63 9.64 -7.39
N HIS A 631 -18.89 9.76 -6.98
CA HIS A 631 -19.43 10.93 -6.30
C HIS A 631 -18.67 11.24 -5.00
N TYR A 632 -18.57 10.29 -4.07
CA TYR A 632 -17.90 10.56 -2.80
C TYR A 632 -16.40 10.81 -2.95
N ARG A 633 -15.74 10.17 -3.91
CA ARG A 633 -14.33 10.45 -4.24
C ARG A 633 -14.17 11.91 -4.70
N ARG A 634 -15.00 12.36 -5.62
CA ARG A 634 -15.00 13.74 -6.14
C ARG A 634 -15.35 14.76 -5.08
N GLU A 635 -16.43 14.55 -4.34
CA GLU A 635 -16.84 15.42 -3.23
C GLU A 635 -15.76 15.51 -2.15
N CYS A 636 -15.08 14.42 -1.85
CA CYS A 636 -14.00 14.42 -0.87
C CYS A 636 -12.81 15.28 -1.32
N LEU A 637 -12.46 15.27 -2.61
CA LEU A 637 -11.45 16.17 -3.16
C LEU A 637 -11.90 17.63 -3.12
N LEU A 638 -13.15 17.91 -3.50
CA LEU A 638 -13.71 19.26 -3.45
C LEU A 638 -13.71 19.81 -2.02
N LYS A 639 -14.19 19.04 -1.04
CA LYS A 639 -14.21 19.42 0.38
C LYS A 639 -12.81 19.61 0.95
N LEU A 640 -11.87 18.72 0.61
CA LEU A 640 -10.48 18.86 1.04
C LEU A 640 -9.80 20.08 0.41
N ASN A 641 -10.12 20.40 -0.84
CA ASN A 641 -9.65 21.60 -1.53
C ASN A 641 -10.24 22.89 -0.91
N GLU A 642 -11.53 22.89 -0.57
CA GLU A 642 -12.18 23.98 0.17
C GLU A 642 -11.48 24.21 1.53
N GLN A 643 -11.24 23.14 2.30
CA GLN A 643 -10.51 23.21 3.57
C GLN A 643 -9.10 23.77 3.40
N ALA A 644 -8.38 23.37 2.35
CA ALA A 644 -7.05 23.90 2.04
C ALA A 644 -7.09 25.40 1.70
N ALA A 645 -8.12 25.84 0.97
CA ALA A 645 -8.33 27.24 0.61
C ALA A 645 -8.70 28.10 1.84
N GLU A 646 -9.56 27.60 2.74
CA GLU A 646 -9.88 28.27 4.01
C GLU A 646 -8.65 28.44 4.91
N LEU A 647 -7.84 27.39 5.04
CA LEU A 647 -6.57 27.43 5.78
C LEU A 647 -5.57 28.40 5.16
N PHE A 648 -5.56 28.54 3.84
CA PHE A 648 -4.73 29.50 3.13
C PHE A 648 -5.20 30.96 3.35
N GLU A 649 -6.51 31.18 3.47
CA GLU A 649 -7.12 32.50 3.73
C GLU A 649 -7.02 32.96 5.19
N SER A 650 -6.71 32.06 6.13
CA SER A 650 -6.62 32.36 7.57
C SER A 650 -5.65 33.49 7.93
N GLY A 651 -4.59 33.69 7.14
CA GLY A 651 -3.51 34.63 7.43
C GLY A 651 -2.57 34.19 8.56
N GLU A 652 -2.81 33.04 9.21
CA GLU A 652 -1.92 32.48 10.21
C GLU A 652 -0.90 31.55 9.57
N ASP A 653 0.41 31.83 9.72
CA ASP A 653 1.49 31.06 9.08
C ASP A 653 1.39 29.54 9.28
N ARG A 654 0.91 29.10 10.46
CA ARG A 654 0.73 27.67 10.78
C ARG A 654 -0.42 27.05 9.99
N GLU A 655 -1.54 27.74 9.89
CA GLU A 655 -2.73 27.27 9.18
C GLU A 655 -2.50 27.29 7.66
N VAL A 656 -1.90 28.37 7.15
CA VAL A 656 -1.46 28.47 5.75
C VAL A 656 -0.54 27.30 5.40
N ASN A 657 0.43 26.97 6.27
CA ASN A 657 1.32 25.82 6.04
C ASN A 657 0.56 24.48 5.99
N ASN A 658 -0.47 24.30 6.82
CA ASN A 658 -1.32 23.10 6.77
C ASN A 658 -2.11 23.04 5.45
N GLY A 659 -2.66 24.16 4.97
CA GLY A 659 -3.33 24.24 3.67
C GLY A 659 -2.39 23.88 2.51
N LEU A 660 -1.13 24.34 2.56
CA LEU A 660 -0.11 24.00 1.57
C LEU A 660 0.31 22.53 1.62
N ILE A 661 0.35 21.91 2.80
CA ILE A 661 0.56 20.46 2.94
C ILE A 661 -0.57 19.71 2.25
N ILE A 662 -1.83 20.11 2.49
CA ILE A 662 -2.99 19.49 1.84
C ILE A 662 -2.88 19.56 0.31
N MET A 663 -2.51 20.74 -0.21
CA MET A 663 -2.35 20.93 -1.66
C MET A 663 -1.23 20.08 -2.27
N ASN A 664 -0.04 20.09 -1.65
CA ASN A 664 1.14 19.42 -2.21
C ASN A 664 1.16 17.90 -1.99
N GLU A 665 0.63 17.40 -0.87
CA GLU A 665 0.66 15.97 -0.54
C GLU A 665 -0.60 15.22 -0.99
N PHE A 666 -1.74 15.90 -1.15
CA PHE A 666 -3.01 15.25 -1.48
C PHE A 666 -3.65 15.78 -2.77
N ILE A 667 -3.99 17.07 -2.86
CA ILE A 667 -4.76 17.57 -4.01
C ILE A 667 -3.99 17.43 -5.33
N VAL A 668 -2.78 17.99 -5.42
CA VAL A 668 -1.98 17.97 -6.66
C VAL A 668 -1.64 16.53 -7.10
N PRO A 669 -1.18 15.62 -6.21
CA PRO A 669 -0.88 14.24 -6.60
C PRO A 669 -2.10 13.41 -7.03
N PHE A 670 -3.29 13.69 -6.48
CA PHE A 670 -4.50 12.91 -6.78
C PHE A 670 -5.40 13.53 -7.84
N LEU A 671 -5.16 14.78 -8.24
CA LEU A 671 -5.89 15.46 -9.32
C LEU A 671 -5.87 14.68 -10.66
N PRO A 672 -4.75 14.06 -11.09
CA PRO A 672 -4.74 13.28 -12.33
C PRO A 672 -5.73 12.11 -12.33
N LEU A 673 -6.12 11.58 -11.17
CA LEU A 673 -7.05 10.45 -11.06
C LEU A 673 -8.48 10.80 -11.50
N LEU A 674 -8.82 12.08 -11.52
CA LEU A 674 -10.10 12.60 -12.04
C LEU A 674 -10.05 12.90 -13.54
N LEU A 675 -8.85 12.92 -14.13
CA LEU A 675 -8.62 13.24 -15.55
C LEU A 675 -8.32 12.00 -16.40
N VAL A 676 -8.31 10.79 -15.80
CA VAL A 676 -7.99 9.53 -16.51
C VAL A 676 -9.05 9.17 -17.54
N ASP A 677 -10.32 9.46 -17.25
CA ASP A 677 -11.46 9.12 -18.11
C ASP A 677 -12.09 10.40 -18.67
N GLU A 678 -11.85 10.68 -19.95
CA GLU A 678 -12.41 11.85 -20.64
C GLU A 678 -13.95 11.83 -20.72
N MET A 679 -14.59 10.69 -20.40
CA MET A 679 -16.04 10.55 -20.39
C MET A 679 -16.70 10.98 -19.07
N GLU A 680 -15.94 11.14 -17.98
CA GLU A 680 -16.45 11.54 -16.67
C GLU A 680 -16.53 13.08 -16.55
N GLU A 681 -17.53 13.68 -17.20
CA GLU A 681 -17.70 15.15 -17.28
C GLU A 681 -17.74 15.82 -15.89
N LYS A 682 -18.32 15.16 -14.87
CA LYS A 682 -18.39 15.69 -13.50
C LYS A 682 -17.02 15.78 -12.83
N ASP A 683 -16.13 14.83 -13.12
CA ASP A 683 -14.77 14.83 -12.55
C ASP A 683 -13.92 15.92 -13.20
N ILE A 684 -14.02 16.08 -14.52
CA ILE A 684 -13.35 17.16 -15.26
C ILE A 684 -13.83 18.53 -14.75
N LEU A 685 -15.14 18.70 -14.57
CA LEU A 685 -15.71 19.93 -14.03
C LEU A 685 -15.19 20.25 -12.62
N ALA A 686 -15.12 19.24 -11.74
CA ALA A 686 -14.57 19.43 -10.39
C ALA A 686 -13.10 19.83 -10.40
N VAL A 687 -12.29 19.31 -11.33
CA VAL A 687 -10.91 19.76 -11.52
C VAL A 687 -10.85 21.23 -11.94
N GLU A 688 -11.68 21.63 -12.90
CA GLU A 688 -11.74 23.03 -13.33
C GLU A 688 -12.23 23.96 -12.22
N ASP A 689 -13.19 23.54 -11.40
CA ASP A 689 -13.65 24.31 -10.23
C ASP A 689 -12.52 24.50 -9.21
N MET A 690 -11.74 23.45 -8.91
CA MET A 690 -10.57 23.55 -8.04
C MET A 690 -9.49 24.49 -8.63
N ARG A 691 -9.21 24.38 -9.93
CA ARG A 691 -8.26 25.28 -10.63
C ARG A 691 -8.71 26.73 -10.57
N ASN A 692 -9.99 26.99 -10.89
CA ASN A 692 -10.59 28.32 -10.84
C ASN A 692 -10.52 28.91 -9.43
N ARG A 693 -10.79 28.10 -8.41
CA ARG A 693 -10.71 28.52 -7.00
C ARG A 693 -9.33 29.08 -6.66
N TRP A 694 -8.25 28.39 -7.01
CA TRP A 694 -6.89 28.82 -6.71
C TRP A 694 -6.39 29.94 -7.64
N CYS A 695 -6.79 29.94 -8.91
CA CYS A 695 -6.48 31.04 -9.84
C CYS A 695 -7.12 32.37 -9.42
N SER A 696 -8.27 32.33 -8.74
CA SER A 696 -8.97 33.54 -8.30
C SER A 696 -8.13 34.43 -7.36
N TYR A 697 -7.20 33.84 -6.60
CA TYR A 697 -6.29 34.59 -5.71
C TYR A 697 -5.28 35.46 -6.47
N LEU A 698 -4.92 35.11 -7.71
CA LEU A 698 -4.03 35.94 -8.54
C LEU A 698 -4.69 37.27 -8.96
N GLY A 699 -6.02 37.36 -8.89
CA GLY A 699 -6.78 38.58 -9.17
C GLY A 699 -7.01 39.48 -7.96
N GLN A 700 -6.52 39.10 -6.77
CA GLN A 700 -6.72 39.83 -5.51
C GLN A 700 -5.39 40.40 -4.98
N GLU A 701 -5.42 41.49 -4.20
CA GLU A 701 -4.23 41.96 -3.49
C GLU A 701 -3.85 40.96 -2.39
N MET A 702 -2.62 40.43 -2.45
CA MET A 702 -2.12 39.40 -1.54
C MET A 702 -0.70 39.74 -1.06
N GLU A 703 -0.35 39.29 0.14
CA GLU A 703 1.00 39.49 0.69
C GLU A 703 2.05 38.73 -0.14
N SER A 704 3.21 39.37 -0.36
CA SER A 704 4.33 38.83 -1.17
C SER A 704 4.70 37.39 -0.81
N ASN A 705 4.72 37.05 0.48
CA ASN A 705 5.10 35.72 0.97
C ASN A 705 4.03 34.65 0.65
N LEU A 706 2.75 35.02 0.67
CA LEU A 706 1.64 34.13 0.33
C LEU A 706 1.54 33.94 -1.18
N GLN A 707 1.83 34.99 -1.94
CA GLN A 707 1.90 34.94 -3.40
C GLN A 707 2.98 34.00 -3.89
N GLU A 708 4.18 34.03 -3.30
CA GLU A 708 5.27 33.10 -3.61
C GLU A 708 4.85 31.64 -3.37
N LYS A 709 4.29 31.36 -2.17
CA LYS A 709 3.78 30.04 -1.78
C LYS A 709 2.66 29.52 -2.71
N LEU A 710 1.76 30.40 -3.18
CA LEU A 710 0.73 30.04 -4.16
C LEU A 710 1.37 29.67 -5.51
N THR A 711 2.31 30.48 -5.99
CA THR A 711 2.97 30.26 -7.28
C THR A 711 3.87 29.02 -7.31
N ASP A 712 4.24 28.45 -6.15
CA ASP A 712 5.05 27.24 -6.06
C ASP A 712 4.29 25.96 -6.47
N PHE A 713 2.99 25.85 -6.15
CA PHE A 713 2.19 24.66 -6.48
C PHE A 713 1.18 24.89 -7.60
N LEU A 714 0.77 26.15 -7.86
CA LEU A 714 -0.25 26.46 -8.87
C LEU A 714 0.10 25.95 -10.28
N PRO A 715 1.36 26.04 -10.78
CA PRO A 715 1.72 25.45 -12.06
C PRO A 715 1.49 23.94 -12.12
N LYS A 716 1.72 23.22 -11.02
CA LYS A 716 1.49 21.76 -10.92
C LYS A 716 0.01 21.41 -10.88
N LEU A 717 -0.82 22.28 -10.30
CA LEU A 717 -2.27 22.13 -10.30
C LEU A 717 -2.87 22.36 -11.70
N LEU A 718 -2.33 23.33 -12.44
CA LEU A 718 -2.76 23.65 -13.80
C LEU A 718 -2.25 22.63 -14.82
N ASP A 719 -1.03 22.14 -14.66
CA ASP A 719 -0.44 21.10 -15.50
C ASP A 719 0.05 19.92 -14.65
N CYS A 720 -0.88 19.00 -14.36
CA CYS A 720 -0.62 17.78 -13.59
C CYS A 720 -0.19 16.60 -14.48
N SER A 721 0.12 16.82 -15.77
CA SER A 721 0.48 15.77 -16.73
C SER A 721 1.82 15.08 -16.39
N THR A 722 2.71 15.78 -15.68
CA THR A 722 4.04 15.29 -15.28
C THR A 722 4.07 14.62 -13.90
N GLU A 723 2.98 14.70 -13.13
CA GLU A 723 2.90 14.26 -11.73
C GLU A 723 1.91 13.10 -11.50
N ILE A 724 1.78 12.15 -12.43
CA ILE A 724 1.13 10.85 -12.14
C ILE A 724 2.07 10.06 -11.21
N LYS A 725 2.24 10.51 -9.97
CA LYS A 725 2.87 9.72 -8.92
C LYS A 725 1.89 8.61 -8.59
N GLY A 726 2.25 7.39 -9.01
CA GLY A 726 1.55 6.19 -8.59
C GLY A 726 1.38 6.20 -7.07
N PHE A 727 0.16 5.88 -6.65
CA PHE A 727 -0.24 5.77 -5.26
C PHE A 727 0.79 4.95 -4.44
N HIS A 728 1.47 5.61 -3.49
CA HIS A 728 2.43 4.96 -2.59
C HIS A 728 1.66 4.26 -1.44
N GLU A 729 1.39 2.97 -1.66
CA GLU A 729 0.76 2.00 -0.74
C GLU A 729 -0.69 2.27 -0.26
N PRO A 730 -1.62 1.29 -0.44
CA PRO A 730 -2.97 1.40 0.09
C PRO A 730 -3.02 1.44 1.61
N PRO A 731 -3.94 2.23 2.21
CA PRO A 731 -4.14 2.21 3.64
C PRO A 731 -4.54 0.80 4.05
N LYS A 732 -4.03 0.37 5.21
CA LYS A 732 -4.26 -0.98 5.70
C LYS A 732 -5.69 -1.12 6.20
N LEU A 733 -6.34 -2.19 5.77
CA LEU A 733 -7.64 -2.58 6.32
C LEU A 733 -7.46 -3.24 7.69
N PRO A 734 -8.31 -2.92 8.69
CA PRO A 734 -8.37 -3.68 9.92
C PRO A 734 -8.89 -5.11 9.62
N PRO A 735 -8.58 -6.11 10.45
CA PRO A 735 -9.24 -7.41 10.34
C PRO A 735 -10.71 -7.30 10.71
N TYR A 736 -11.61 -7.80 9.86
CA TYR A 736 -13.06 -7.74 10.08
C TYR A 736 -13.75 -9.08 9.89
N SER A 737 -14.86 -9.27 10.60
CA SER A 737 -15.76 -10.41 10.41
C SER A 737 -16.79 -10.13 9.30
N THR A 738 -17.44 -11.16 8.77
CA THR A 738 -18.57 -10.96 7.84
C THR A 738 -19.73 -10.21 8.49
N HIS A 739 -20.01 -10.49 9.77
CA HIS A 739 -21.05 -9.77 10.51
C HIS A 739 -20.73 -8.27 10.59
N GLU A 740 -19.51 -7.93 11.00
CA GLU A 740 -19.04 -6.55 11.05
C GLU A 740 -19.11 -5.87 9.68
N LEU A 741 -18.69 -6.57 8.61
CA LEU A 741 -18.73 -6.03 7.26
C LEU A 741 -20.17 -5.69 6.83
N CYS A 742 -21.12 -6.61 7.04
CA CYS A 742 -22.53 -6.39 6.70
C CYS A 742 -23.15 -5.28 7.56
N GLU A 743 -22.89 -5.26 8.86
CA GLU A 743 -23.45 -4.29 9.79
C GLU A 743 -22.95 -2.87 9.47
N ARG A 744 -21.63 -2.71 9.27
CA ARG A 744 -21.05 -1.40 8.94
C ARG A 744 -21.48 -0.93 7.56
N PHE A 745 -21.57 -1.83 6.58
CA PHE A 745 -22.12 -1.52 5.26
C PHE A 745 -23.57 -1.00 5.37
N ALA A 746 -24.43 -1.72 6.10
CA ALA A 746 -25.81 -1.29 6.29
C ALA A 746 -25.90 0.06 7.01
N ARG A 747 -25.11 0.24 8.07
CA ARG A 747 -25.06 1.48 8.85
C ARG A 747 -24.65 2.68 8.00
N ILE A 748 -23.61 2.54 7.17
CA ILE A 748 -23.14 3.66 6.35
C ILE A 748 -24.15 3.99 5.24
N MET A 749 -24.72 3.00 4.56
CA MET A 749 -25.76 3.19 3.55
C MET A 749 -27.04 3.83 4.11
N LEU A 750 -27.42 3.50 5.34
CA LEU A 750 -28.52 4.15 6.06
C LEU A 750 -28.20 5.59 6.46
N SER A 751 -26.94 5.94 6.72
CA SER A 751 -26.54 7.31 7.03
C SER A 751 -26.58 8.22 5.79
N LEU A 752 -26.24 7.66 4.63
CA LEU A 752 -26.23 8.32 3.32
C LEU A 752 -27.64 8.62 2.80
N SER A 753 -28.62 7.76 3.13
CA SER A 753 -30.03 7.98 2.79
C SER A 753 -30.75 8.99 3.68
N ARG A 754 -30.14 9.40 4.80
CA ARG A 754 -30.68 10.40 5.74
C ARG A 754 -30.15 11.81 5.52
N THR A 755 -29.12 11.98 4.70
CA THR A 755 -28.64 13.29 4.26
C THR A 755 -29.66 13.87 3.27
N PRO A 756 -30.23 15.07 3.49
CA PRO A 756 -31.18 15.64 2.55
C PRO A 756 -30.51 15.80 1.19
N ALA A 757 -31.22 15.41 0.14
CA ALA A 757 -30.82 15.61 -1.24
C ALA A 757 -30.60 17.11 -1.53
N ASP A 758 -29.36 17.56 -1.45
CA ASP A 758 -28.90 18.72 -2.20
C ASP A 758 -28.37 18.20 -3.55
N GLY A 759 -29.12 18.53 -4.61
CA GLY A 759 -28.67 18.39 -5.99
C GLY A 759 -29.31 17.25 -6.80
N ARG A 760 -30.62 17.34 -7.04
CA ARG A 760 -31.19 16.93 -8.33
C ARG A 760 -30.98 18.04 -9.36
#